data_AF-A0A6S6W7W9-F1
#
_entry.id   AF-A0A6S6W7W9-F1
#
_cell.length_a   1.000
_cell.length_b   1.000
_cell.length_c   1.000
_cell.angle_alpha   90.00
_cell.angle_beta   90.00
_cell.angle_gamma   90.00
#
_symmetry.space_group_name_H-M   'P 1'
#
loop_
_entity.id
_entity.type
_entity.pdbx_description
1 polymer ?
#
loop_
_entity_poly.entity_id
_entity_poly.type
_entity_poly.pdbx_seq_one_letter_code
_entity_poly.pdbx_strand_id
1 'polypeptide(L)'
;MRTRPSMQKNCGSIRRQAKMGAQTPKTAATTTSYAPDHCYASRSAAMEVDDTHSSASSWHNSLTATEGHASKERDCTAQGTRHAWTDVASRHATSPSAIPMYHSTIPEELVGLLRVMIRERSAEMLEDNVPSTEELAEQFLSAVDTPPVTKQSLSELDIQSIITNMKLRHDVNFDRDLSFRPNVDGIKGQEKERAAEKYWTALIAELELYNRLFQGTPAIPQARVEVLTPHAQRRIPLLFQTVRDVLKSLVPERDHARVDEHLDIPMLMQAIERGVCDFVRLAEWMAQLLKEHCAPMRDAMVDNMVVLMKQGAAQHRSWKIVFGLKELFGVLEAMKLDVANHQIRNLKTLLIEDTVNFEKHYHLDRLVNGRARVNVKTAQQWFADAVEAFGPECSPRPRGGGPCFQLEVFTRAVVATIFGRDGRSEFPDTFFLDHDRLRALKAEVGDLVMFEVCMEMYIALARQFGYSGHVSLAIGQQLRVALSAIMGDAVGRGPQQWVVNSEALSLEILRQASRLAGISSDYSFDRMADANQNLRVLFMHRSAYHAGRLEASLLPQILANVDRHGTSSPVDLFTNLVSISPSMPPLPTISRPGITDTFAFAHLHPETVKLTDLANRITHITILHWRVWGPIAYVQDDESQNARGDSASIPPPRQPPGNAEQEASVPASMRTGEPLESGQEPHVRHHSLQ
;
A
#
# COMPACT_ATOMS: atom_id res chain seq x y z
N MET A 1 -79.23 10.56 -7.43
CA MET A 1 -79.20 9.33 -6.59
C MET A 1 -77.90 8.58 -6.89
N ARG A 2 -77.25 8.11 -5.82
CA ARG A 2 -75.99 7.33 -5.68
C ARG A 2 -75.90 6.15 -6.70
N THR A 3 -74.77 5.57 -7.14
CA THR A 3 -73.38 5.41 -6.63
C THR A 3 -72.48 4.78 -7.73
N ARG A 4 -71.13 4.88 -7.54
CA ARG A 4 -69.93 4.27 -8.22
C ARG A 4 -70.07 2.82 -8.79
N PRO A 5 -69.13 2.25 -9.63
CA PRO A 5 -67.65 2.46 -9.67
C PRO A 5 -66.86 2.35 -11.02
N SER A 6 -65.58 2.76 -10.94
CA SER A 6 -64.31 2.35 -11.60
C SER A 6 -64.20 1.82 -13.05
N MET A 7 -63.32 2.42 -13.87
CA MET A 7 -62.01 1.89 -14.34
C MET A 7 -61.55 2.48 -15.69
N GLN A 8 -60.23 2.73 -15.76
CA GLN A 8 -59.31 2.73 -16.92
C GLN A 8 -59.67 3.50 -18.21
N LYS A 9 -58.83 4.48 -18.58
CA LYS A 9 -58.70 4.94 -19.98
C LYS A 9 -57.24 5.10 -20.40
N ASN A 10 -56.89 4.34 -21.43
CA ASN A 10 -55.73 4.46 -22.30
C ASN A 10 -55.65 5.85 -22.96
N CYS A 11 -54.45 6.42 -23.03
CA CYS A 11 -54.12 7.52 -23.92
C CYS A 11 -53.14 7.03 -24.98
N GLY A 12 -53.61 6.89 -26.22
CA GLY A 12 -52.77 6.81 -27.42
C GLY A 12 -52.59 8.21 -28.00
N SER A 13 -51.38 8.53 -28.46
CA SER A 13 -51.14 9.74 -29.27
C SER A 13 -50.20 9.41 -30.43
N ILE A 14 -50.64 9.84 -31.61
CA ILE A 14 -50.02 9.66 -32.93
C ILE A 14 -49.26 10.94 -33.28
N ARG A 15 -48.00 10.87 -33.73
CA ARG A 15 -47.44 11.89 -34.64
C ARG A 15 -46.21 11.43 -35.46
N ARG A 16 -46.49 11.31 -36.76
CA ARG A 16 -45.72 11.56 -38.01
C ARG A 16 -44.18 11.68 -38.02
N GLN A 17 -43.60 10.93 -38.95
CA GLN A 17 -42.25 11.02 -39.54
C GLN A 17 -42.01 12.30 -40.35
N ALA A 18 -40.76 12.78 -40.35
CA ALA A 18 -40.14 13.52 -41.45
C ALA A 18 -38.61 13.23 -41.49
N LYS A 19 -38.10 12.90 -42.67
CA LYS A 19 -36.69 12.65 -43.04
C LYS A 19 -35.94 13.97 -43.29
N MET A 20 -34.63 13.99 -42.99
CA MET A 20 -33.50 14.66 -43.69
C MET A 20 -32.27 14.42 -42.77
N GLY A 21 -31.06 14.04 -43.17
CA GLY A 21 -30.28 14.20 -44.39
C GLY A 21 -28.84 14.47 -43.89
N ALA A 22 -27.99 13.44 -43.85
CA ALA A 22 -26.65 13.54 -43.25
C ALA A 22 -25.64 14.10 -44.26
N GLN A 23 -24.98 15.21 -43.90
CA GLN A 23 -23.75 15.70 -44.51
C GLN A 23 -22.69 15.86 -43.41
N THR A 24 -21.56 15.19 -43.62
CA THR A 24 -20.33 15.30 -42.82
C THR A 24 -19.45 16.44 -43.35
N PRO A 25 -18.69 17.12 -42.47
CA PRO A 25 -17.46 17.78 -42.88
C PRO A 25 -16.22 17.01 -42.40
N LYS A 26 -15.24 16.95 -43.29
CA LYS A 26 -13.88 16.42 -43.13
C LYS A 26 -13.03 17.36 -42.26
N THR A 27 -12.19 16.80 -41.39
CA THR A 27 -10.88 17.40 -41.06
C THR A 27 -9.86 16.35 -40.61
N ALA A 28 -8.80 16.27 -41.42
CA ALA A 28 -7.43 15.77 -41.25
C ALA A 28 -7.06 14.94 -40.01
N ALA A 29 -6.80 13.65 -40.23
CA ALA A 29 -5.93 12.82 -39.41
C ALA A 29 -4.54 12.77 -40.06
N THR A 30 -3.51 13.20 -39.34
CA THR A 30 -2.11 13.04 -39.74
C THR A 30 -1.61 11.74 -39.15
N THR A 31 -1.50 10.70 -39.98
CA THR A 31 -0.95 9.39 -39.63
C THR A 31 0.57 9.44 -39.80
N THR A 32 1.33 9.43 -38.71
CA THR A 32 2.77 9.14 -38.75
C THR A 32 3.00 7.70 -38.29
N SER A 33 3.40 6.87 -39.25
CA SER A 33 3.89 5.50 -39.02
C SER A 33 5.23 5.55 -38.32
N TYR A 34 5.38 4.85 -37.20
CA TYR A 34 6.69 4.52 -36.63
C TYR A 34 6.86 3.00 -36.64
N ALA A 35 7.82 2.54 -37.44
CA ALA A 35 8.40 1.22 -37.35
C ALA A 35 9.44 1.19 -36.20
N PRO A 36 9.68 0.03 -35.54
CA PRO A 36 10.60 -0.06 -34.43
C PRO A 36 12.01 -0.41 -34.93
N ASP A 37 12.95 0.52 -34.81
CA ASP A 37 14.38 0.19 -34.91
C ASP A 37 15.00 0.16 -33.51
N HIS A 38 15.44 -1.04 -33.15
CA HIS A 38 16.28 -1.32 -32.00
C HIS A 38 17.65 -0.65 -32.16
N CYS A 39 18.03 0.19 -31.20
CA CYS A 39 19.43 0.43 -30.86
C CYS A 39 19.52 0.96 -29.43
N TYR A 40 19.91 0.07 -28.49
CA TYR A 40 20.33 0.46 -27.14
C TYR A 40 21.69 1.15 -27.23
N ALA A 41 21.74 2.45 -26.93
CA ALA A 41 22.98 3.16 -26.65
C ALA A 41 23.07 3.42 -25.15
N SER A 42 23.91 2.63 -24.48
CA SER A 42 24.31 2.83 -23.09
C SER A 42 25.04 4.16 -22.92
N ARG A 43 24.48 5.08 -22.13
CA ARG A 43 25.25 6.12 -21.43
C ARG A 43 24.67 6.36 -20.04
N SER A 44 25.31 5.73 -19.06
CA SER A 44 25.19 6.09 -17.65
C SER A 44 25.97 7.38 -17.39
N ALA A 45 25.28 8.39 -16.87
CA ALA A 45 25.88 9.45 -16.08
C ALA A 45 25.01 9.60 -14.83
N ALA A 46 25.36 8.84 -13.79
CA ALA A 46 24.78 9.00 -12.47
C ALA A 46 25.42 10.23 -11.83
N MET A 47 24.60 11.20 -11.43
CA MET A 47 25.03 12.24 -10.49
C MET A 47 25.11 11.61 -9.11
N GLU A 48 26.33 11.57 -8.57
CA GLU A 48 26.59 11.31 -7.16
C GLU A 48 25.95 12.44 -6.33
N VAL A 49 25.08 12.06 -5.39
CA VAL A 49 24.67 12.95 -4.29
C VAL A 49 25.10 12.26 -3.01
N ASP A 50 25.89 13.00 -2.24
CA ASP A 50 26.57 12.64 -1.01
C ASP A 50 25.56 12.38 0.11
N ASP A 51 25.48 11.14 0.58
CA ASP A 51 24.63 10.70 1.70
C ASP A 51 25.36 10.97 3.02
N THR A 52 25.24 12.20 3.52
CA THR A 52 25.45 12.51 4.94
C THR A 52 24.26 13.30 5.46
N HIS A 53 23.23 12.59 5.93
CA HIS A 53 22.52 12.87 7.18
C HIS A 53 21.46 11.78 7.39
N SER A 54 21.72 10.95 8.40
CA SER A 54 20.90 9.85 8.85
C SER A 54 19.55 10.31 9.42
N SER A 55 18.45 9.84 8.82
CA SER A 55 17.25 9.49 9.57
C SER A 55 16.60 8.27 8.93
N ALA A 56 16.68 7.15 9.64
CA ALA A 56 16.37 5.82 9.14
C ALA A 56 14.88 5.62 8.90
N SER A 57 14.45 5.58 7.63
CA SER A 57 13.15 5.02 7.25
C SER A 57 13.25 3.49 7.12
N SER A 58 13.26 2.81 8.27
CA SER A 58 13.22 1.35 8.35
C SER A 58 11.78 0.85 8.18
N TRP A 59 11.41 0.47 6.96
CA TRP A 59 10.29 -0.42 6.71
C TRP A 59 10.73 -1.84 7.08
N HIS A 60 10.25 -2.36 8.22
CA HIS A 60 9.93 -3.78 8.46
C HIS A 60 9.39 -3.98 9.90
N ASN A 61 8.50 -4.97 10.04
CA ASN A 61 7.93 -5.56 11.25
C ASN A 61 6.63 -4.95 11.80
N SER A 62 5.50 -5.57 11.45
CA SER A 62 4.34 -5.68 12.32
C SER A 62 4.40 -7.05 12.99
N LEU A 63 4.75 -7.07 14.28
CA LEU A 63 4.54 -8.23 15.15
C LEU A 63 3.36 -7.94 16.06
N THR A 64 2.40 -8.86 15.99
CA THR A 64 1.16 -8.93 16.75
C THR A 64 1.40 -9.07 18.25
N ALA A 65 0.62 -8.33 19.03
CA ALA A 65 0.53 -8.43 20.47
C ALA A 65 0.00 -9.81 20.92
N THR A 66 0.60 -10.34 21.99
CA THR A 66 -0.01 -11.33 22.88
C THR A 66 0.15 -10.85 24.31
N GLU A 67 -0.97 -10.71 25.01
CA GLU A 67 -1.11 -10.58 26.46
C GLU A 67 -0.38 -11.75 27.15
N GLY A 68 0.17 -11.71 28.36
CA GLY A 68 0.26 -10.74 29.44
C GLY A 68 0.77 -11.52 30.67
N HIS A 69 1.46 -10.88 31.61
CA HIS A 69 1.47 -11.32 33.01
C HIS A 69 1.88 -10.19 33.96
N ALA A 70 0.95 -9.88 34.85
CA ALA A 70 1.05 -8.87 35.90
C ALA A 70 2.02 -9.24 37.02
N SER A 71 2.62 -8.24 37.67
CA SER A 71 2.92 -8.25 39.12
C SER A 71 3.24 -6.86 39.69
N LYS A 72 2.26 -6.33 40.43
CA LYS A 72 2.31 -5.58 41.70
C LYS A 72 3.24 -4.36 41.87
N GLU A 73 2.58 -3.21 42.03
CA GLU A 73 3.03 -2.06 42.81
C GLU A 73 3.25 -2.39 44.30
N ARG A 74 4.26 -1.76 44.91
CA ARG A 74 4.28 -1.34 46.32
C ARG A 74 5.36 -0.28 46.57
N ASP A 75 4.87 0.94 46.77
CA ASP A 75 5.25 2.01 47.69
C ASP A 75 6.48 1.94 48.63
N CYS A 76 6.99 3.16 48.88
CA CYS A 76 7.51 3.74 50.14
C CYS A 76 9.03 3.87 50.42
N THR A 77 9.46 5.15 50.42
CA THR A 77 10.19 5.91 51.46
C THR A 77 11.64 5.60 51.88
N ALA A 78 12.46 6.65 51.69
CA ALA A 78 13.26 7.39 52.68
C ALA A 78 14.60 6.83 53.26
N GLN A 79 15.50 7.81 53.49
CA GLN A 79 16.72 7.83 54.33
C GLN A 79 17.89 6.99 53.78
N GLY A 80 19.11 7.51 53.60
CA GLY A 80 19.86 8.52 54.34
C GLY A 80 21.16 7.88 54.84
N THR A 81 22.25 8.66 54.96
CA THR A 81 23.58 8.33 55.56
C THR A 81 24.54 7.47 54.70
N ARG A 82 25.86 7.71 54.58
CA ARG A 82 26.83 8.55 55.33
C ARG A 82 28.21 8.66 54.62
N HIS A 83 28.84 9.82 54.81
CA HIS A 83 30.27 10.14 55.05
C HIS A 83 31.43 9.57 54.21
N ALA A 84 32.27 10.48 53.68
CA ALA A 84 33.67 10.64 54.10
C ALA A 84 34.22 12.04 53.74
N TRP A 85 34.81 12.71 54.73
CA TRP A 85 35.61 13.96 54.64
C TRP A 85 37.07 13.56 54.35
N THR A 86 37.92 14.34 53.67
CA THR A 86 38.71 15.51 54.15
C THR A 86 39.45 16.07 52.92
N ASP A 87 39.65 17.38 52.72
CA ASP A 87 40.80 18.09 53.30
C ASP A 87 40.64 19.63 53.24
N VAL A 88 41.32 20.30 54.17
CA VAL A 88 41.18 21.71 54.56
C VAL A 88 42.32 22.56 53.99
N ALA A 89 42.00 23.72 53.40
CA ALA A 89 42.80 24.95 53.56
C ALA A 89 42.04 26.22 53.12
N SER A 90 41.85 27.12 54.07
CA SER A 90 41.23 28.46 53.97
C SER A 90 41.94 29.43 53.01
N ARG A 91 41.20 30.39 52.43
CA ARG A 91 41.26 31.83 52.79
C ARG A 91 40.27 32.70 51.99
N HIS A 92 39.76 33.71 52.68
CA HIS A 92 38.73 34.69 52.31
C HIS A 92 39.00 35.49 51.02
N ALA A 93 37.93 35.79 50.27
CA ALA A 93 37.59 37.16 49.83
C ALA A 93 36.15 37.23 49.28
N THR A 94 35.40 38.19 49.81
CA THR A 94 34.04 38.62 49.44
C THR A 94 33.89 39.09 47.99
N SER A 95 32.85 38.64 47.29
CA SER A 95 32.08 39.41 46.29
C SER A 95 30.73 38.73 46.03
N PRO A 96 29.64 39.50 45.78
CA PRO A 96 28.28 38.97 45.79
C PRO A 96 28.01 38.07 44.59
N SER A 97 27.44 36.90 44.87
CA SER A 97 26.96 35.94 43.88
C SER A 97 25.91 36.60 42.99
N ALA A 98 26.23 36.72 41.71
CA ALA A 98 25.27 37.07 40.68
C ALA A 98 24.23 35.95 40.56
N ILE A 99 22.97 36.34 40.67
CA ILE A 99 21.81 35.53 40.29
C ILE A 99 22.02 35.08 38.83
N PRO A 100 21.81 33.80 38.46
CA PRO A 100 21.85 33.40 37.06
C PRO A 100 20.65 34.05 36.36
N MET A 101 20.89 35.13 35.61
CA MET A 101 19.92 35.64 34.65
C MET A 101 19.76 34.59 33.55
N TYR A 102 18.63 33.87 33.56
CA TYR A 102 18.17 33.17 32.38
C TYR A 102 17.93 34.20 31.28
N HIS A 103 18.89 34.37 30.37
CA HIS A 103 18.63 35.07 29.11
C HIS A 103 17.65 34.21 28.31
N SER A 104 16.39 34.64 28.25
CA SER A 104 15.38 34.05 27.36
C SER A 104 15.91 34.05 25.93
N THR A 105 15.80 32.93 25.22
CA THR A 105 16.12 32.88 23.78
C THR A 105 15.08 33.70 23.01
N ILE A 106 15.42 34.15 21.79
CA ILE A 106 14.49 34.95 20.96
C ILE A 106 13.14 34.22 20.71
N PRO A 107 13.10 32.89 20.44
CA PRO A 107 11.84 32.16 20.34
C PRO A 107 10.99 32.18 21.63
N GLU A 108 11.61 32.08 22.79
CA GLU A 108 10.92 32.18 24.09
C GLU A 108 10.38 33.60 24.34
N GLU A 109 11.08 34.62 23.87
CA GLU A 109 10.61 36.01 23.90
C GLU A 109 9.37 36.21 23.01
N LEU A 110 9.35 35.61 21.80
CA LEU A 110 8.18 35.60 20.92
C LEU A 110 6.99 34.89 21.59
N VAL A 111 7.21 33.75 22.25
CA VAL A 111 6.17 33.08 23.03
C VAL A 111 5.65 33.96 24.17
N GLY A 112 6.54 34.70 24.83
CA GLY A 112 6.17 35.71 25.82
C GLY A 112 5.21 36.76 25.26
N LEU A 113 5.49 37.28 24.06
CA LEU A 113 4.61 38.22 23.36
C LEU A 113 3.25 37.60 23.03
N LEU A 114 3.24 36.35 22.52
CA LEU A 114 2.01 35.62 22.19
C LEU A 114 1.11 35.43 23.42
N ARG A 115 1.69 35.04 24.57
CA ARG A 115 0.94 34.83 25.81
C ARG A 115 0.27 36.12 26.31
N VAL A 116 0.96 37.26 26.23
CA VAL A 116 0.43 38.55 26.65
C VAL A 116 -0.79 38.93 25.80
N MET A 117 -0.68 38.82 24.47
CA MET A 117 -1.75 39.21 23.55
C MET A 117 -3.03 38.39 23.69
N ILE A 118 -2.90 37.07 23.78
CA ILE A 118 -4.09 36.21 23.77
C ILE A 118 -4.79 36.29 25.12
N ARG A 119 -4.05 36.51 26.22
CA ARG A 119 -4.62 36.77 27.55
C ARG A 119 -5.49 38.03 27.54
N GLU A 120 -5.09 39.08 26.83
CA GLU A 120 -5.87 40.31 26.67
C GLU A 120 -7.16 40.10 25.82
N ARG A 121 -7.15 39.15 24.87
CA ARG A 121 -8.30 38.83 23.99
C ARG A 121 -9.27 37.78 24.58
N SER A 122 -8.80 36.92 25.47
CA SER A 122 -9.56 35.80 26.06
C SER A 122 -10.72 36.21 26.98
N ALA A 123 -10.86 37.50 27.31
CA ALA A 123 -11.98 37.99 28.11
C ALA A 123 -13.33 37.99 27.36
N GLU A 124 -13.35 37.84 26.03
CA GLU A 124 -14.56 38.11 25.24
C GLU A 124 -15.22 36.93 24.50
N MET A 125 -14.57 35.78 24.23
CA MET A 125 -15.25 34.68 23.49
C MET A 125 -14.69 33.27 23.76
N LEU A 126 -15.57 32.34 24.17
CA LEU A 126 -15.36 30.89 24.07
C LEU A 126 -16.05 30.37 22.79
N GLU A 127 -15.27 29.99 21.78
CA GLU A 127 -15.74 29.17 20.66
C GLU A 127 -15.05 27.79 20.76
N ASP A 128 -15.82 26.71 20.58
CA ASP A 128 -15.44 25.32 20.90
C ASP A 128 -14.31 24.70 20.05
N ASN A 129 -13.58 25.46 19.24
CA ASN A 129 -12.53 24.93 18.34
C ASN A 129 -11.28 25.82 18.23
N VAL A 130 -11.08 26.76 19.17
CA VAL A 130 -9.89 27.64 19.18
C VAL A 130 -8.82 27.03 20.09
N PRO A 131 -7.58 26.80 19.60
CA PRO A 131 -6.48 26.29 20.42
C PRO A 131 -6.20 27.21 21.61
N SER A 132 -5.81 26.63 22.74
CA SER A 132 -5.49 27.44 23.94
C SER A 132 -4.21 28.26 23.72
N THR A 133 -4.06 29.35 24.48
CA THR A 133 -2.83 30.18 24.43
C THR A 133 -1.56 29.36 24.66
N GLU A 134 -1.61 28.41 25.60
CA GLU A 134 -0.46 27.59 25.95
C GLU A 134 -0.16 26.58 24.85
N GLU A 135 -1.20 26.04 24.22
CA GLU A 135 -1.06 25.16 23.06
C GLU A 135 -0.45 25.89 21.85
N LEU A 136 -0.88 27.12 21.55
CA LEU A 136 -0.30 27.94 20.50
C LEU A 136 1.19 28.22 20.75
N ALA A 137 1.55 28.55 21.99
CA ALA A 137 2.93 28.76 22.40
C ALA A 137 3.79 27.50 22.25
N GLU A 138 3.29 26.36 22.73
CA GLU A 138 3.99 25.08 22.65
C GLU A 138 4.19 24.64 21.20
N GLN A 139 3.16 24.74 20.36
CA GLN A 139 3.24 24.30 18.97
C GLN A 139 4.10 25.24 18.13
N PHE A 140 4.12 26.54 18.40
CA PHE A 140 5.03 27.48 17.73
C PHE A 140 6.50 27.04 17.86
N LEU A 141 6.91 26.61 19.06
CA LEU A 141 8.28 26.17 19.35
C LEU A 141 8.57 24.77 18.81
N SER A 142 7.64 23.83 19.01
CA SER A 142 7.89 22.39 18.87
C SER A 142 7.48 21.78 17.53
N ALA A 143 6.53 22.38 16.81
CA ALA A 143 6.05 21.83 15.54
C ALA A 143 7.10 21.94 14.43
N VAL A 144 7.02 21.06 13.44
CA VAL A 144 7.88 21.11 12.24
C VAL A 144 7.60 22.38 11.43
N ASP A 145 8.63 22.87 10.72
CA ASP A 145 8.53 24.11 9.92
C ASP A 145 7.98 23.86 8.50
N THR A 146 8.06 22.62 8.02
CA THR A 146 7.54 22.22 6.70
C THR A 146 6.05 21.86 6.75
N PRO A 147 5.23 22.27 5.78
CA PRO A 147 3.82 21.89 5.72
C PRO A 147 3.63 20.37 5.57
N PRO A 148 2.45 19.84 5.97
CA PRO A 148 2.19 18.39 5.97
C PRO A 148 2.13 17.75 4.58
N VAL A 149 1.93 18.56 3.55
CA VAL A 149 1.99 18.15 2.14
C VAL A 149 3.02 19.04 1.45
N THR A 150 4.00 18.42 0.80
CA THR A 150 5.06 19.09 0.05
C THR A 150 5.18 18.50 -1.36
N LYS A 151 5.80 19.24 -2.28
CA LYS A 151 6.11 18.71 -3.63
C LYS A 151 6.88 17.39 -3.56
N GLN A 152 7.82 17.27 -2.62
CA GLN A 152 8.59 16.04 -2.40
C GLN A 152 7.71 14.90 -1.86
N SER A 153 6.83 15.17 -0.89
CA SER A 153 5.90 14.13 -0.40
C SER A 153 4.95 13.63 -1.48
N LEU A 154 4.67 14.46 -2.48
CA LEU A 154 3.80 14.16 -3.60
C LEU A 154 4.55 13.61 -4.82
N SER A 155 5.89 13.59 -4.85
CA SER A 155 6.65 13.12 -6.00
C SER A 155 6.60 11.60 -6.18
N GLU A 156 6.23 10.86 -5.14
CA GLU A 156 5.93 9.43 -5.25
C GLU A 156 4.72 9.14 -6.16
N LEU A 157 3.84 10.14 -6.35
CA LEU A 157 2.68 10.09 -7.24
C LEU A 157 3.00 10.54 -8.67
N ASP A 158 4.25 10.92 -8.97
CA ASP A 158 4.65 11.28 -10.32
C ASP A 158 4.75 10.06 -11.23
N ILE A 159 4.55 10.29 -12.53
CA ILE A 159 4.52 9.23 -13.56
C ILE A 159 5.79 8.34 -13.53
N GLN A 160 6.97 8.94 -13.32
CA GLN A 160 8.23 8.19 -13.27
C GLN A 160 8.30 7.28 -12.03
N SER A 161 7.80 7.76 -10.89
CA SER A 161 7.71 6.99 -9.66
C SER A 161 6.73 5.83 -9.82
N ILE A 162 5.56 6.08 -10.43
CA ILE A 162 4.56 5.05 -10.76
C ILE A 162 5.17 3.96 -11.65
N ILE A 163 5.89 4.35 -12.71
CA ILE A 163 6.47 3.43 -13.69
C ILE A 163 7.63 2.62 -13.09
N THR A 164 8.36 3.12 -12.10
CA THR A 164 9.54 2.42 -11.54
C THR A 164 9.26 1.68 -10.23
N ASN A 165 8.10 1.92 -9.61
CA ASN A 165 7.74 1.29 -8.36
C ASN A 165 7.42 -0.21 -8.53
N MET A 166 8.31 -1.05 -8.00
CA MET A 166 8.20 -2.51 -8.03
C MET A 166 6.91 -3.04 -7.40
N LYS A 167 6.58 -2.59 -6.19
CA LYS A 167 5.39 -3.07 -5.47
C LYS A 167 4.12 -2.66 -6.22
N LEU A 168 4.06 -1.42 -6.72
CA LEU A 168 2.91 -0.96 -7.49
C LEU A 168 2.73 -1.77 -8.77
N ARG A 169 3.80 -1.99 -9.55
CA ARG A 169 3.72 -2.81 -10.77
C ARG A 169 3.21 -4.21 -10.49
N HIS A 170 3.72 -4.84 -9.46
CA HIS A 170 3.24 -6.15 -9.03
C HIS A 170 1.76 -6.10 -8.64
N ASP A 171 1.37 -5.15 -7.78
CA ASP A 171 0.00 -5.01 -7.25
C ASP A 171 -1.06 -4.70 -8.33
N VAL A 172 -0.69 -3.98 -9.41
CA VAL A 172 -1.57 -3.70 -10.56
C VAL A 172 -2.10 -4.98 -11.22
N ASN A 173 -1.37 -6.10 -11.11
CA ASN A 173 -1.79 -7.39 -11.64
C ASN A 173 -2.90 -8.05 -10.80
N PHE A 174 -3.17 -7.60 -9.59
CA PHE A 174 -4.12 -8.29 -8.70
C PHE A 174 -5.38 -7.48 -8.38
N ASP A 175 -5.39 -6.18 -8.67
CA ASP A 175 -6.48 -5.29 -8.31
C ASP A 175 -6.99 -4.50 -9.53
N ARG A 176 -8.27 -4.70 -9.90
CA ARG A 176 -8.95 -3.96 -10.96
C ARG A 176 -9.19 -2.50 -10.61
N ASP A 177 -9.41 -2.19 -9.34
CA ASP A 177 -9.82 -0.89 -8.83
C ASP A 177 -8.66 -0.15 -8.12
N LEU A 178 -7.43 -0.62 -8.34
CA LEU A 178 -6.21 -0.03 -7.77
C LEU A 178 -6.19 1.48 -7.99
N SER A 179 -6.11 2.20 -6.87
CA SER A 179 -6.11 3.65 -6.83
C SER A 179 -5.34 4.14 -5.61
N PHE A 180 -4.59 5.23 -5.79
CA PHE A 180 -4.02 5.98 -4.68
C PHE A 180 -5.13 6.63 -3.87
N ARG A 181 -5.01 6.52 -2.55
CA ARG A 181 -5.89 7.13 -1.57
C ARG A 181 -5.07 7.80 -0.47
N PRO A 182 -5.60 8.83 0.20
CA PRO A 182 -4.95 9.39 1.37
C PRO A 182 -4.76 8.30 2.43
N ASN A 183 -3.55 8.19 2.96
CA ASN A 183 -3.25 7.23 4.01
C ASN A 183 -3.65 7.80 5.38
N VAL A 184 -4.94 7.73 5.68
CA VAL A 184 -5.51 8.16 6.98
C VAL A 184 -5.60 7.01 7.99
N ASP A 185 -5.43 5.77 7.52
CA ASP A 185 -5.64 4.59 8.33
C ASP A 185 -4.39 4.19 9.14
N GLY A 186 -4.64 3.55 10.28
CA GLY A 186 -3.61 2.99 11.14
C GLY A 186 -2.80 4.03 11.92
N ILE A 187 -1.83 3.53 12.69
CA ILE A 187 -1.03 4.34 13.62
C ILE A 187 -0.24 5.43 12.87
N LYS A 188 0.33 5.08 11.71
CA LYS A 188 1.08 6.05 10.88
C LYS A 188 0.20 7.16 10.32
N GLY A 189 -1.01 6.84 9.87
CA GLY A 189 -1.98 7.84 9.40
C GLY A 189 -2.36 8.81 10.52
N GLN A 190 -2.67 8.28 11.70
CA GLN A 190 -2.97 9.07 12.91
C GLN A 190 -1.78 9.92 13.36
N GLU A 191 -0.55 9.42 13.27
CA GLU A 191 0.66 10.19 13.55
C GLU A 191 0.86 11.33 12.56
N LYS A 192 0.66 11.09 11.26
CA LYS A 192 0.73 12.11 10.22
C LYS A 192 -0.32 13.21 10.45
N GLU A 193 -1.55 12.82 10.76
CA GLU A 193 -2.65 13.76 11.04
C GLU A 193 -2.34 14.61 12.27
N ARG A 194 -1.90 13.99 13.37
CA ARG A 194 -1.48 14.72 14.58
C ARG A 194 -0.34 15.69 14.31
N ALA A 195 0.65 15.29 13.51
CA ALA A 195 1.75 16.18 13.13
C ALA A 195 1.25 17.37 12.29
N ALA A 196 0.29 17.13 11.39
CA ALA A 196 -0.34 18.19 10.62
C ALA A 196 -1.13 19.16 11.51
N GLU A 197 -1.89 18.67 12.50
CA GLU A 197 -2.62 19.51 13.45
C GLU A 197 -1.70 20.44 14.25
N LYS A 198 -0.55 19.91 14.70
CA LYS A 198 0.48 20.72 15.36
C LYS A 198 1.02 21.81 14.45
N TYR A 199 1.29 21.49 13.18
CA TYR A 199 1.73 22.47 12.18
C TYR A 199 0.71 23.59 11.98
N TRP A 200 -0.57 23.26 11.79
CA TRP A 200 -1.62 24.26 11.60
C TRP A 200 -1.79 25.14 12.84
N THR A 201 -1.73 24.57 14.03
CA THR A 201 -1.78 25.31 15.30
C THR A 201 -0.61 26.28 15.44
N ALA A 202 0.60 25.84 15.09
CA ALA A 202 1.78 26.70 15.08
C ALA A 202 1.67 27.84 14.05
N LEU A 203 1.04 27.61 12.90
CA LEU A 203 0.79 28.64 11.89
C LEU A 203 -0.19 29.72 12.39
N ILE A 204 -1.18 29.34 13.20
CA ILE A 204 -2.08 30.30 13.87
C ILE A 204 -1.26 31.21 14.79
N ALA A 205 -0.36 30.63 15.59
CA ALA A 205 0.52 31.38 16.49
C ALA A 205 1.40 32.38 15.71
N GLU A 206 1.95 31.97 14.56
CA GLU A 206 2.74 32.86 13.69
C GLU A 206 1.94 34.05 13.15
N LEU A 207 0.70 33.82 12.70
CA LEU A 207 -0.15 34.93 12.22
C LEU A 207 -0.53 35.89 13.35
N GLU A 208 -0.80 35.40 14.56
CA GLU A 208 -1.01 36.27 15.72
C GLU A 208 0.27 37.05 16.07
N LEU A 209 1.45 36.43 16.01
CA LEU A 209 2.72 37.13 16.20
C LEU A 209 2.93 38.22 15.14
N TYR A 210 2.60 37.98 13.88
CA TYR A 210 2.71 39.00 12.84
C TYR A 210 1.81 40.20 13.12
N ASN A 211 0.56 39.96 13.54
CA ASN A 211 -0.34 41.03 13.97
C ASN A 211 0.30 41.87 15.08
N ARG A 212 1.02 41.25 16.02
CA ARG A 212 1.71 41.97 17.10
C ARG A 212 2.90 42.78 16.65
N LEU A 213 3.76 42.14 15.86
CA LEU A 213 5.06 42.67 15.46
C LEU A 213 4.88 43.85 14.53
N PHE A 214 3.92 43.75 13.60
CA PHE A 214 3.77 44.70 12.51
C PHE A 214 2.60 45.67 12.68
N GLN A 215 1.54 45.27 13.38
CA GLN A 215 0.30 46.06 13.50
C GLN A 215 -0.11 46.34 14.96
N GLY A 216 0.64 45.83 15.93
CA GLY A 216 0.28 45.87 17.34
C GLY A 216 0.50 47.24 17.99
N THR A 217 -0.33 47.56 18.98
CA THR A 217 -0.20 48.76 19.81
C THR A 217 0.09 48.38 21.27
N PRO A 218 1.05 49.04 21.96
CA PRO A 218 2.00 50.01 21.42
C PRO A 218 3.02 49.36 20.46
N ALA A 219 3.52 50.17 19.52
CA ALA A 219 4.49 49.74 18.51
C ALA A 219 5.78 49.24 19.18
N ILE A 220 6.31 48.12 18.68
CA ILE A 220 7.61 47.59 19.11
C ILE A 220 8.70 48.41 18.40
N PRO A 221 9.79 48.82 19.07
CA PRO A 221 10.88 49.54 18.43
C PRO A 221 11.42 48.78 17.20
N GLN A 222 11.63 49.50 16.10
CA GLN A 222 12.03 48.94 14.81
C GLN A 222 13.26 48.01 14.92
N ALA A 223 14.28 48.41 15.69
CA ALA A 223 15.47 47.59 15.93
C ALA A 223 15.15 46.23 16.56
N ARG A 224 14.11 46.13 17.39
CA ARG A 224 13.65 44.85 17.95
C ARG A 224 12.84 44.06 16.94
N VAL A 225 11.98 44.72 16.14
CA VAL A 225 11.23 44.05 15.06
C VAL A 225 12.20 43.37 14.09
N GLU A 226 13.29 44.03 13.70
CA GLU A 226 14.32 43.48 12.80
C GLU A 226 15.00 42.23 13.38
N VAL A 227 15.23 42.18 14.70
CA VAL A 227 15.80 41.01 15.38
C VAL A 227 14.77 39.88 15.54
N LEU A 228 13.52 40.21 15.84
CA LEU A 228 12.46 39.22 16.11
C LEU A 228 11.89 38.58 14.84
N THR A 229 11.82 39.34 13.74
CA THR A 229 11.11 38.95 12.51
C THR A 229 11.63 37.63 11.92
N PRO A 230 12.95 37.41 11.73
CA PRO A 230 13.46 36.15 11.17
C PRO A 230 13.10 34.91 12.01
N HIS A 231 12.93 35.08 13.33
CA HIS A 231 12.55 33.99 14.24
C HIS A 231 11.03 33.77 14.29
N ALA A 232 10.23 34.78 13.92
CA ALA A 232 8.79 34.66 13.78
C ALA A 232 8.40 34.07 12.40
N GLN A 233 9.15 34.38 11.34
CA GLN A 233 8.85 33.96 9.96
C GLN A 233 9.33 32.54 9.65
N ARG A 234 8.79 31.53 10.36
CA ARG A 234 9.22 30.14 10.21
C ARG A 234 8.46 29.39 9.11
N ARG A 235 7.13 29.35 9.18
CA ARG A 235 6.30 28.46 8.34
C ARG A 235 5.66 29.18 7.17
N ILE A 236 5.25 30.43 7.34
CA ILE A 236 4.49 31.16 6.29
C ILE A 236 5.26 31.30 4.97
N PRO A 237 6.56 31.68 4.93
CA PRO A 237 7.31 31.73 3.68
C PRO A 237 7.42 30.36 2.98
N LEU A 238 7.72 29.30 3.76
CA LEU A 238 7.80 27.92 3.27
C LEU A 238 6.45 27.41 2.76
N LEU A 239 5.36 27.84 3.39
CA LEU A 239 4.00 27.52 2.97
C LEU A 239 3.72 28.08 1.57
N PHE A 240 3.96 29.36 1.34
CA PHE A 240 3.74 29.96 0.02
C PHE A 240 4.65 29.36 -1.06
N GLN A 241 5.91 29.09 -0.71
CA GLN A 241 6.83 28.39 -1.60
C GLN A 241 6.28 27.00 -1.97
N THR A 242 5.79 26.24 -0.97
CA THR A 242 5.24 24.91 -1.21
C THR A 242 3.98 24.95 -2.07
N VAL A 243 3.07 25.89 -1.82
CA VAL A 243 1.86 26.08 -2.63
C VAL A 243 2.24 26.35 -4.08
N ARG A 244 3.20 27.26 -4.33
CA ARG A 244 3.70 27.56 -5.69
C ARG A 244 4.27 26.32 -6.37
N ASP A 245 5.15 25.61 -5.68
CA ASP A 245 5.87 24.47 -6.26
C ASP A 245 4.94 23.28 -6.55
N VAL A 246 3.94 23.04 -5.68
CA VAL A 246 2.92 22.01 -5.90
C VAL A 246 1.97 22.42 -7.03
N LEU A 247 1.49 23.66 -7.06
CA LEU A 247 0.63 24.17 -8.14
C LEU A 247 1.30 24.02 -9.51
N LYS A 248 2.57 24.41 -9.65
CA LYS A 248 3.34 24.25 -10.90
C LYS A 248 3.50 22.78 -11.31
N SER A 249 3.45 21.84 -10.36
CA SER A 249 3.46 20.41 -10.67
C SER A 249 2.10 19.85 -11.11
N LEU A 250 1.02 20.60 -10.88
CA LEU A 250 -0.36 20.20 -11.19
C LEU A 250 -0.88 20.87 -12.47
N VAL A 251 -0.52 22.13 -12.69
CA VAL A 251 -1.01 22.92 -13.82
C VAL A 251 -0.07 22.83 -15.03
N PRO A 252 -0.59 22.99 -16.26
CA PRO A 252 0.23 23.01 -17.47
C PRO A 252 1.23 24.18 -17.49
N GLU A 253 2.33 24.03 -18.24
CA GLU A 253 3.42 25.01 -18.32
C GLU A 253 2.96 26.44 -18.68
N ARG A 254 1.91 26.57 -19.50
CA ARG A 254 1.33 27.87 -19.88
C ARG A 254 0.86 28.71 -18.69
N ASP A 255 0.51 28.06 -17.57
CA ASP A 255 -0.01 28.72 -16.38
C ASP A 255 1.11 29.06 -15.37
N HIS A 256 2.34 28.57 -15.58
CA HIS A 256 3.45 28.72 -14.62
C HIS A 256 3.83 30.18 -14.38
N ALA A 257 3.88 31.00 -15.44
CA ALA A 257 4.21 32.42 -15.31
C ALA A 257 3.18 33.18 -14.46
N ARG A 258 1.89 32.87 -14.64
CA ARG A 258 0.79 33.46 -13.84
C ARG A 258 0.88 33.04 -12.38
N VAL A 259 1.28 31.79 -12.11
CA VAL A 259 1.51 31.29 -10.75
C VAL A 259 2.70 31.99 -10.09
N ASP A 260 3.83 32.15 -10.80
CA ASP A 260 5.01 32.83 -10.28
C ASP A 260 4.73 34.31 -9.94
N GLU A 261 3.94 35.01 -10.76
CA GLU A 261 3.53 36.40 -10.52
C GLU A 261 2.69 36.57 -9.26
N HIS A 262 1.70 35.70 -9.03
CA HIS A 262 0.77 35.83 -7.90
C HIS A 262 1.33 35.21 -6.60
N LEU A 263 2.34 34.35 -6.69
CA LEU A 263 3.05 33.73 -5.57
C LEU A 263 4.51 34.17 -5.49
N ASP A 264 4.75 35.47 -5.67
CA ASP A 264 6.04 36.10 -5.34
C ASP A 264 6.17 36.22 -3.80
N ILE A 265 6.91 35.28 -3.20
CA ILE A 265 7.05 35.19 -1.74
C ILE A 265 7.64 36.46 -1.12
N PRO A 266 8.75 37.05 -1.63
CA PRO A 266 9.22 38.34 -1.14
C PRO A 266 8.16 39.44 -1.13
N MET A 267 7.39 39.59 -2.22
CA MET A 267 6.33 40.60 -2.30
C MET A 267 5.18 40.31 -1.34
N LEU A 268 4.78 39.04 -1.20
CA LEU A 268 3.74 38.62 -0.25
C LEU A 268 4.16 38.91 1.19
N MET A 269 5.39 38.54 1.57
CA MET A 269 5.91 38.80 2.92
C MET A 269 6.00 40.30 3.19
N GLN A 270 6.46 41.11 2.23
CA GLN A 270 6.47 42.57 2.36
C GLN A 270 5.06 43.16 2.53
N ALA A 271 4.07 42.64 1.80
CA ALA A 271 2.69 43.09 1.94
C ALA A 271 2.09 42.73 3.31
N ILE A 272 2.45 41.55 3.84
CA ILE A 272 2.05 41.09 5.19
C ILE A 272 2.66 41.98 6.27
N GLU A 273 3.97 42.25 6.19
CA GLU A 273 4.69 43.12 7.13
C GLU A 273 4.13 44.55 7.16
N ARG A 274 3.58 45.02 6.03
CA ARG A 274 2.94 46.35 5.93
C ARG A 274 1.46 46.35 6.28
N GLY A 275 0.86 45.19 6.53
CA GLY A 275 -0.57 45.03 6.79
C GLY A 275 -1.48 45.34 5.60
N VAL A 276 -0.96 45.25 4.38
CA VAL A 276 -1.69 45.53 3.13
C VAL A 276 -1.94 44.28 2.28
N CYS A 277 -1.58 43.10 2.78
CA CYS A 277 -1.81 41.83 2.09
C CYS A 277 -3.30 41.48 2.02
N ASP A 278 -3.82 41.34 0.80
CA ASP A 278 -5.21 40.93 0.56
C ASP A 278 -5.30 39.41 0.35
N PHE A 279 -5.45 38.68 1.46
CA PHE A 279 -5.64 37.23 1.45
C PHE A 279 -6.91 36.80 0.71
N VAL A 280 -7.95 37.64 0.70
CA VAL A 280 -9.22 37.30 0.04
C VAL A 280 -9.03 37.28 -1.47
N ARG A 281 -8.38 38.31 -2.02
CA ARG A 281 -8.09 38.37 -3.44
C ARG A 281 -7.15 37.25 -3.89
N LEU A 282 -6.14 36.91 -3.07
CA LEU A 282 -5.27 35.77 -3.35
C LEU A 282 -6.05 34.45 -3.36
N ALA A 283 -6.98 34.26 -2.40
CA ALA A 283 -7.84 33.08 -2.33
C ALA A 283 -8.78 32.96 -3.53
N GLU A 284 -9.38 34.07 -3.97
CA GLU A 284 -10.25 34.11 -5.14
C GLU A 284 -9.49 33.78 -6.43
N TRP A 285 -8.28 34.32 -6.58
CA TRP A 285 -7.41 33.96 -7.70
C TRP A 285 -7.02 32.48 -7.68
N MET A 286 -6.61 31.95 -6.52
CA MET A 286 -6.32 30.52 -6.35
C MET A 286 -7.53 29.68 -6.71
N ALA A 287 -8.72 30.05 -6.23
CA ALA A 287 -9.95 29.34 -6.53
C ALA A 287 -10.27 29.31 -8.02
N GLN A 288 -10.08 30.44 -8.73
CA GLN A 288 -10.24 30.48 -10.18
C GLN A 288 -9.28 29.51 -10.87
N LEU A 289 -7.98 29.59 -10.56
CA LEU A 289 -6.97 28.70 -11.14
C LEU A 289 -7.26 27.23 -10.85
N LEU A 290 -7.63 26.90 -9.61
CA LEU A 290 -7.93 25.52 -9.18
C LEU A 290 -9.15 24.98 -9.94
N LYS A 291 -10.24 25.75 -10.05
CA LYS A 291 -11.44 25.33 -10.78
C LYS A 291 -11.23 25.17 -12.28
N GLU A 292 -10.27 25.89 -12.86
CA GLU A 292 -9.87 25.71 -14.27
C GLU A 292 -9.23 24.34 -14.53
N HIS A 293 -8.58 23.73 -13.53
CA HIS A 293 -7.79 22.48 -13.68
C HIS A 293 -8.29 21.30 -12.83
N CYS A 294 -9.17 21.52 -11.86
CA CYS A 294 -9.74 20.49 -10.99
C CYS A 294 -10.86 19.69 -11.66
N ALA A 295 -11.19 18.54 -11.07
CA ALA A 295 -12.47 17.90 -11.32
C ALA A 295 -13.62 18.71 -10.69
N PRO A 296 -14.77 18.91 -11.37
CA PRO A 296 -15.88 19.75 -10.87
C PRO A 296 -16.43 19.35 -9.49
N MET A 297 -16.29 18.07 -9.13
CA MET A 297 -16.68 17.57 -7.80
C MET A 297 -15.84 18.16 -6.64
N ARG A 298 -14.70 18.79 -6.93
CA ARG A 298 -13.83 19.45 -5.95
C ARG A 298 -14.19 20.92 -5.72
N ASP A 299 -15.01 21.52 -6.56
CA ASP A 299 -15.32 22.96 -6.51
C ASP A 299 -15.89 23.40 -5.16
N ALA A 300 -16.71 22.56 -4.51
CA ALA A 300 -17.28 22.86 -3.20
C ALA A 300 -16.20 23.00 -2.11
N MET A 301 -15.12 22.21 -2.20
CA MET A 301 -13.98 22.30 -1.28
C MET A 301 -13.17 23.59 -1.53
N VAL A 302 -12.97 23.94 -2.81
CA VAL A 302 -12.34 25.19 -3.22
C VAL A 302 -13.17 26.40 -2.76
N ASP A 303 -14.49 26.34 -2.85
CA ASP A 303 -15.38 27.40 -2.37
C ASP A 303 -15.32 27.55 -0.85
N ASN A 304 -15.27 26.42 -0.12
CA ASN A 304 -15.12 26.44 1.33
C ASN A 304 -13.82 27.12 1.78
N MET A 305 -12.70 26.85 1.09
CA MET A 305 -11.43 27.56 1.30
C MET A 305 -11.61 29.08 1.21
N VAL A 306 -12.26 29.59 0.15
CA VAL A 306 -12.49 31.03 -0.04
C VAL A 306 -13.41 31.59 1.04
N VAL A 307 -14.48 30.87 1.39
CA VAL A 307 -15.42 31.28 2.44
C VAL A 307 -14.70 31.46 3.78
N LEU A 308 -13.85 30.51 4.16
CA LEU A 308 -13.08 30.58 5.41
C LEU A 308 -12.11 31.77 5.42
N MET A 309 -11.37 31.99 4.33
CA MET A 309 -10.46 33.14 4.24
C MET A 309 -11.21 34.48 4.27
N LYS A 310 -12.36 34.59 3.60
CA LYS A 310 -13.23 35.79 3.65
C LYS A 310 -13.72 36.09 5.06
N GLN A 311 -14.21 35.06 5.76
CA GLN A 311 -14.67 35.22 7.14
C GLN A 311 -13.52 35.59 8.08
N GLY A 312 -12.36 34.93 7.93
CA GLY A 312 -11.17 35.22 8.72
C GLY A 312 -10.68 36.65 8.55
N ALA A 313 -10.63 37.15 7.30
CA ALA A 313 -10.26 38.53 7.01
C ALA A 313 -11.29 39.53 7.56
N ALA A 314 -12.59 39.31 7.33
CA ALA A 314 -13.65 40.23 7.78
C ALA A 314 -13.79 40.30 9.30
N GLN A 315 -13.50 39.21 10.00
CA GLN A 315 -13.64 39.11 11.46
C GLN A 315 -12.31 39.29 12.20
N HIS A 316 -11.20 39.52 11.47
CA HIS A 316 -9.83 39.55 12.01
C HIS A 316 -9.50 38.30 12.86
N ARG A 317 -9.90 37.11 12.37
CA ARG A 317 -9.68 35.81 13.04
C ARG A 317 -8.64 35.00 12.27
N SER A 318 -7.40 34.97 12.79
CA SER A 318 -6.27 34.27 12.15
C SER A 318 -6.52 32.77 11.96
N TRP A 319 -7.19 32.12 12.91
CA TRP A 319 -7.49 30.68 12.83
C TRP A 319 -8.36 30.30 11.63
N LYS A 320 -9.34 31.14 11.22
CA LYS A 320 -10.16 30.90 10.03
C LYS A 320 -9.33 31.02 8.74
N ILE A 321 -8.37 31.94 8.70
CA ILE A 321 -7.44 32.07 7.57
C ILE A 321 -6.60 30.79 7.46
N VAL A 322 -6.05 30.30 8.59
CA VAL A 322 -5.30 29.04 8.62
C VAL A 322 -6.16 27.84 8.20
N PHE A 323 -7.42 27.77 8.63
CA PHE A 323 -8.31 26.70 8.17
C PHE A 323 -8.58 26.79 6.66
N GLY A 324 -8.71 28.00 6.11
CA GLY A 324 -8.71 28.19 4.65
C GLY A 324 -7.43 27.65 3.99
N LEU A 325 -6.25 27.95 4.54
CA LEU A 325 -4.99 27.40 4.02
C LEU A 325 -4.93 25.87 4.15
N LYS A 326 -5.45 25.31 5.25
CA LYS A 326 -5.58 23.85 5.42
C LYS A 326 -6.46 23.24 4.32
N GLU A 327 -7.60 23.85 4.01
CA GLU A 327 -8.46 23.42 2.90
C GLU A 327 -7.72 23.50 1.55
N LEU A 328 -6.94 24.56 1.30
CA LEU A 328 -6.12 24.68 0.09
C LEU A 328 -5.18 23.47 -0.07
N PHE A 329 -4.44 23.10 0.97
CA PHE A 329 -3.55 21.93 0.92
C PHE A 329 -4.30 20.61 0.70
N GLY A 330 -5.49 20.48 1.29
CA GLY A 330 -6.37 19.35 1.01
C GLY A 330 -6.81 19.28 -0.46
N VAL A 331 -7.11 20.43 -1.09
CA VAL A 331 -7.41 20.49 -2.53
C VAL A 331 -6.19 20.07 -3.35
N LEU A 332 -5.00 20.59 -3.03
CA LEU A 332 -3.77 20.28 -3.77
C LEU A 332 -3.41 18.78 -3.69
N GLU A 333 -3.52 18.16 -2.52
CA GLU A 333 -3.31 16.73 -2.33
C GLU A 333 -4.35 15.92 -3.13
N ALA A 334 -5.63 16.30 -3.05
CA ALA A 334 -6.71 15.64 -3.80
C ALA A 334 -6.50 15.74 -5.32
N MET A 335 -6.13 16.90 -5.84
CA MET A 335 -5.80 17.09 -7.25
C MET A 335 -4.65 16.19 -7.69
N LYS A 336 -3.58 16.10 -6.90
CA LYS A 336 -2.45 15.25 -7.24
C LYS A 336 -2.84 13.78 -7.28
N LEU A 337 -3.65 13.33 -6.32
CA LEU A 337 -4.21 11.98 -6.31
C LEU A 337 -5.10 11.73 -7.52
N ASP A 338 -5.94 12.69 -7.92
CA ASP A 338 -6.80 12.58 -9.10
C ASP A 338 -5.95 12.39 -10.38
N VAL A 339 -4.87 13.19 -10.54
CA VAL A 339 -3.92 13.06 -11.65
C VAL A 339 -3.23 11.70 -11.65
N ALA A 340 -2.69 11.27 -10.51
CA ALA A 340 -1.98 9.99 -10.38
C ALA A 340 -2.91 8.79 -10.62
N ASN A 341 -4.16 8.85 -10.15
CA ASN A 341 -5.18 7.83 -10.39
C ASN A 341 -5.59 7.73 -11.86
N HIS A 342 -5.72 8.88 -12.54
CA HIS A 342 -5.91 8.90 -13.98
C HIS A 342 -4.71 8.30 -14.73
N GLN A 343 -3.48 8.62 -14.31
CA GLN A 343 -2.25 8.04 -14.88
C GLN A 343 -2.19 6.52 -14.71
N ILE A 344 -2.45 5.99 -13.50
CA ILE A 344 -2.49 4.54 -13.28
C ILE A 344 -3.51 3.87 -14.20
N ARG A 345 -4.73 4.40 -14.30
CA ARG A 345 -5.77 3.82 -15.15
C ARG A 345 -5.35 3.75 -16.61
N ASN A 346 -4.70 4.79 -17.12
CA ASN A 346 -4.24 4.85 -18.52
C ASN A 346 -3.02 3.96 -18.79
N LEU A 347 -2.11 3.84 -17.81
CA LEU A 347 -0.89 3.03 -17.94
C LEU A 347 -1.12 1.56 -17.60
N LYS A 348 -2.23 1.20 -16.97
CA LYS A 348 -2.51 -0.13 -16.40
C LYS A 348 -2.19 -1.29 -17.35
N THR A 349 -2.71 -1.25 -18.57
CA THR A 349 -2.49 -2.32 -19.56
C THR A 349 -1.00 -2.47 -19.89
N LEU A 350 -0.29 -1.36 -20.08
CA LEU A 350 1.15 -1.35 -20.36
C LEU A 350 1.96 -1.90 -19.19
N LEU A 351 1.60 -1.52 -17.95
CA LEU A 351 2.27 -2.00 -16.74
C LEU A 351 2.08 -3.51 -16.58
N ILE A 352 0.86 -4.03 -16.79
CA ILE A 352 0.55 -5.46 -16.72
C ILE A 352 1.32 -6.24 -17.79
N GLU A 353 1.29 -5.77 -19.03
CA GLU A 353 1.96 -6.43 -20.15
C GLU A 353 3.47 -6.58 -19.92
N ASP A 354 4.12 -5.56 -19.35
CA ASP A 354 5.56 -5.55 -19.08
C ASP A 354 5.94 -6.10 -17.69
N THR A 355 4.99 -6.47 -16.83
CA THR A 355 5.27 -6.84 -15.43
C THR A 355 6.34 -7.93 -15.31
N VAL A 356 6.18 -9.04 -16.04
CA VAL A 356 7.10 -10.19 -15.93
C VAL A 356 8.53 -9.81 -16.32
N ASN A 357 8.69 -9.02 -17.39
CA ASN A 357 10.00 -8.58 -17.84
C ASN A 357 10.63 -7.63 -16.82
N PHE A 358 9.87 -6.64 -16.37
CA PHE A 358 10.32 -5.68 -15.38
C PHE A 358 10.77 -6.35 -14.08
N GLU A 359 9.94 -7.25 -13.52
CA GLU A 359 10.25 -7.94 -12.27
C GLU A 359 11.51 -8.79 -12.37
N LYS A 360 11.69 -9.53 -13.48
CA LYS A 360 12.91 -10.30 -13.73
C LYS A 360 14.15 -9.42 -13.73
N HIS A 361 14.16 -8.35 -14.52
CA HIS A 361 15.32 -7.46 -14.62
C HIS A 361 15.64 -6.83 -13.28
N TYR A 362 14.62 -6.38 -12.55
CA TYR A 362 14.80 -5.80 -11.22
C TYR A 362 15.40 -6.79 -10.21
N HIS A 363 14.90 -8.03 -10.17
CA HIS A 363 15.42 -9.05 -9.25
C HIS A 363 16.83 -9.50 -9.63
N LEU A 364 17.08 -9.73 -10.92
CA LEU A 364 18.40 -10.13 -11.42
C LEU A 364 19.46 -9.05 -11.18
N ASP A 365 19.17 -7.77 -11.47
CA ASP A 365 20.10 -6.67 -11.18
C ASP A 365 20.50 -6.67 -9.70
N ARG A 366 19.51 -6.78 -8.81
CA ARG A 366 19.79 -6.78 -7.36
C ARG A 366 20.52 -8.02 -6.89
N LEU A 367 20.26 -9.19 -7.47
CA LEU A 367 20.98 -10.43 -7.16
C LEU A 367 22.45 -10.33 -7.59
N VAL A 368 22.71 -9.90 -8.84
CA VAL A 368 24.06 -9.73 -9.39
C VAL A 368 24.84 -8.68 -8.62
N ASN A 369 24.20 -7.58 -8.23
CA ASN A 369 24.83 -6.50 -7.48
C ASN A 369 24.91 -6.73 -5.96
N GLY A 370 24.51 -7.91 -5.45
CA GLY A 370 24.56 -8.24 -4.02
C GLY A 370 23.60 -7.41 -3.14
N ARG A 371 22.57 -6.79 -3.72
CA ARG A 371 21.56 -5.96 -3.03
C ARG A 371 20.23 -6.67 -2.79
N ALA A 372 20.12 -7.94 -3.18
CA ALA A 372 18.92 -8.73 -3.01
C ALA A 372 18.70 -9.06 -1.53
N ARG A 373 17.44 -8.93 -1.08
CA ARG A 373 17.00 -9.32 0.27
C ARG A 373 16.36 -10.72 0.30
N VAL A 374 16.46 -11.46 -0.80
CA VAL A 374 15.80 -12.76 -0.99
C VAL A 374 16.85 -13.86 -0.91
N ASN A 375 16.62 -14.89 -0.10
CA ASN A 375 17.48 -16.06 -0.04
C ASN A 375 17.08 -17.11 -1.10
N VAL A 376 17.78 -17.07 -2.25
CA VAL A 376 17.54 -17.99 -3.37
C VAL A 376 17.80 -19.46 -2.97
N LYS A 377 18.75 -19.73 -2.09
CA LYS A 377 19.07 -21.11 -1.67
C LYS A 377 17.92 -21.74 -0.89
N THR A 378 17.30 -20.99 0.02
CA THR A 378 16.11 -21.44 0.76
C THR A 378 14.95 -21.73 -0.20
N ALA A 379 14.76 -20.89 -1.22
CA ALA A 379 13.75 -21.10 -2.24
C ALA A 379 14.02 -22.36 -3.10
N GLN A 380 15.28 -22.60 -3.45
CA GLN A 380 15.72 -23.82 -4.15
C GLN A 380 15.46 -25.07 -3.32
N GLN A 381 15.82 -25.05 -2.04
CA GLN A 381 15.57 -26.18 -1.14
C GLN A 381 14.08 -26.46 -1.00
N TRP A 382 13.27 -25.42 -0.78
CA TRP A 382 11.81 -25.54 -0.70
C TRP A 382 11.22 -26.21 -1.96
N PHE A 383 11.74 -25.88 -3.15
CA PHE A 383 11.30 -26.50 -4.40
C PHE A 383 11.84 -27.93 -4.58
N ALA A 384 13.08 -28.22 -4.18
CA ALA A 384 13.63 -29.57 -4.20
C ALA A 384 12.79 -30.52 -3.32
N ASP A 385 12.45 -30.09 -2.10
CA ASP A 385 11.58 -30.84 -1.19
C ASP A 385 10.19 -31.08 -1.79
N ALA A 386 9.71 -30.15 -2.62
CA ALA A 386 8.45 -30.30 -3.33
C ALA A 386 8.55 -31.31 -4.49
N VAL A 387 9.66 -31.33 -5.22
CA VAL A 387 9.92 -32.33 -6.28
C VAL A 387 9.97 -33.73 -5.68
N GLU A 388 10.63 -33.92 -4.53
CA GLU A 388 10.65 -35.21 -3.85
C GLU A 388 9.26 -35.66 -3.38
N ALA A 389 8.48 -34.75 -2.79
CA ALA A 389 7.17 -35.07 -2.24
C ALA A 389 6.10 -35.31 -3.32
N PHE A 390 6.04 -34.45 -4.34
CA PHE A 390 4.93 -34.43 -5.31
C PHE A 390 5.32 -34.94 -6.70
N GLY A 391 6.61 -35.10 -6.99
CA GLY A 391 7.11 -35.65 -8.25
C GLY A 391 6.47 -36.99 -8.65
N PRO A 392 6.28 -37.96 -7.74
CA PRO A 392 5.62 -39.23 -8.06
C PRO A 392 4.15 -39.10 -8.50
N GLU A 393 3.46 -38.06 -8.04
CA GLU A 393 2.07 -37.78 -8.40
C GLU A 393 1.95 -37.02 -9.74
N CYS A 394 3.07 -36.48 -10.24
CA CYS A 394 3.13 -35.71 -11.48
C CYS A 394 3.58 -36.63 -12.62
N SER A 395 2.87 -36.60 -13.75
CA SER A 395 3.24 -37.42 -14.91
C SER A 395 4.28 -36.69 -15.76
N PRO A 396 5.48 -37.27 -16.04
CA PRO A 396 6.39 -36.72 -17.03
C PRO A 396 5.80 -36.91 -18.43
N ARG A 397 5.05 -35.92 -18.91
CA ARG A 397 4.38 -36.01 -20.22
C ARG A 397 5.26 -35.48 -21.36
N PRO A 398 5.29 -36.16 -22.52
CA PRO A 398 5.89 -35.61 -23.73
C PRO A 398 4.97 -34.51 -24.30
N ARG A 399 5.56 -33.34 -24.54
CA ARG A 399 5.07 -32.17 -25.31
C ARG A 399 3.59 -32.24 -25.80
N GLY A 400 2.75 -31.38 -25.22
CA GLY A 400 1.51 -30.93 -25.86
C GLY A 400 0.33 -30.72 -24.90
N GLY A 401 0.28 -29.54 -24.25
CA GLY A 401 -0.96 -28.99 -23.69
C GLY A 401 -1.28 -29.28 -22.22
N GLY A 402 -0.27 -29.58 -21.39
CA GLY A 402 -0.35 -29.65 -19.91
C GLY A 402 0.61 -28.63 -19.27
N PRO A 403 0.51 -28.29 -17.95
CA PRO A 403 1.55 -27.55 -17.25
C PRO A 403 2.88 -28.32 -17.37
N CYS A 404 4.02 -27.63 -17.48
CA CYS A 404 5.30 -28.34 -17.42
C CYS A 404 5.42 -29.06 -16.07
N PHE A 405 6.08 -30.23 -16.02
CA PHE A 405 6.24 -31.03 -14.80
C PHE A 405 6.63 -30.19 -13.57
N GLN A 406 7.58 -29.28 -13.76
CA GLN A 406 8.05 -28.37 -12.71
C GLN A 406 6.97 -27.39 -12.23
N LEU A 407 6.18 -26.81 -13.13
CA LEU A 407 5.06 -25.93 -12.78
C LEU A 407 3.93 -26.72 -12.08
N GLU A 408 3.70 -27.98 -12.46
CA GLU A 408 2.72 -28.85 -11.80
C GLU A 408 3.11 -29.18 -10.35
N VAL A 409 4.39 -29.54 -10.15
CA VAL A 409 4.99 -29.74 -8.82
C VAL A 409 4.93 -28.45 -8.00
N PHE A 410 5.33 -27.33 -8.59
CA PHE A 410 5.29 -26.01 -7.94
C PHE A 410 3.88 -25.65 -7.50
N THR A 411 2.87 -25.87 -8.37
CA THR A 411 1.47 -25.61 -8.07
C THR A 411 0.99 -26.45 -6.88
N ARG A 412 1.32 -27.74 -6.85
CA ARG A 412 1.00 -28.62 -5.69
C ARG A 412 1.66 -28.12 -4.41
N ALA A 413 2.92 -27.68 -4.48
CA ALA A 413 3.64 -27.15 -3.32
C ALA A 413 3.02 -25.86 -2.79
N VAL A 414 2.62 -24.94 -3.67
CA VAL A 414 1.91 -23.71 -3.29
C VAL A 414 0.60 -24.05 -2.60
N VAL A 415 -0.22 -24.93 -3.20
CA VAL A 415 -1.49 -25.35 -2.63
C VAL A 415 -1.28 -26.04 -1.28
N ALA A 416 -0.40 -27.04 -1.19
CA ALA A 416 -0.08 -27.71 0.07
C ALA A 416 0.34 -26.73 1.18
N THR A 417 1.12 -25.70 0.83
CA THR A 417 1.56 -24.66 1.77
C THR A 417 0.42 -23.74 2.22
N ILE A 418 -0.56 -23.45 1.35
CA ILE A 418 -1.79 -22.71 1.73
C ILE A 418 -2.63 -23.52 2.73
N PHE A 419 -2.73 -24.83 2.51
CA PHE A 419 -3.54 -25.73 3.34
C PHE A 419 -2.82 -26.25 4.59
N GLY A 420 -1.53 -25.95 4.78
CA GLY A 420 -0.77 -26.43 5.93
C GLY A 420 -0.45 -27.93 5.89
N ARG A 421 -0.52 -28.55 4.71
CA ARG A 421 -0.37 -30.00 4.54
C ARG A 421 1.05 -30.44 4.93
N ASP A 422 1.13 -31.53 5.69
CA ASP A 422 2.37 -32.12 6.19
C ASP A 422 3.25 -31.11 6.99
N GLY A 423 2.62 -30.11 7.63
CA GLY A 423 3.31 -29.08 8.40
C GLY A 423 3.92 -27.95 7.56
N ARG A 424 3.77 -27.97 6.24
CA ARG A 424 4.25 -26.91 5.34
C ARG A 424 3.38 -25.67 5.52
N SER A 425 3.87 -24.69 6.27
CA SER A 425 3.12 -23.47 6.57
C SER A 425 3.83 -22.17 6.16
N GLU A 426 5.07 -22.26 5.67
CA GLU A 426 5.89 -21.09 5.32
C GLU A 426 6.24 -21.09 3.83
N PHE A 427 6.13 -19.90 3.22
CA PHE A 427 6.56 -19.66 1.85
C PHE A 427 8.00 -19.13 1.85
N PRO A 428 8.81 -19.43 0.81
CA PRO A 428 10.14 -18.83 0.69
C PRO A 428 10.07 -17.32 0.44
N ASP A 429 11.16 -16.62 0.78
CA ASP A 429 11.29 -15.15 0.65
C ASP A 429 11.03 -14.62 -0.76
N THR A 430 11.11 -15.46 -1.79
CA THR A 430 10.77 -15.10 -3.17
C THR A 430 9.34 -14.59 -3.29
N PHE A 431 8.42 -15.02 -2.42
CA PHE A 431 7.03 -14.57 -2.42
C PHE A 431 6.82 -13.21 -1.72
N PHE A 432 7.86 -12.46 -1.34
CA PHE A 432 7.74 -11.26 -0.49
C PHE A 432 6.71 -10.21 -0.97
N LEU A 433 6.46 -10.12 -2.28
CA LEU A 433 5.44 -9.23 -2.86
C LEU A 433 4.00 -9.73 -2.66
N ASP A 434 3.83 -11.05 -2.47
CA ASP A 434 2.56 -11.75 -2.31
C ASP A 434 2.25 -12.18 -0.86
N HIS A 435 3.14 -11.91 0.11
CA HIS A 435 2.98 -12.38 1.50
C HIS A 435 1.62 -12.01 2.11
N ASP A 436 1.18 -10.76 1.94
CA ASP A 436 -0.10 -10.30 2.49
C ASP A 436 -1.29 -11.01 1.81
N ARG A 437 -1.22 -11.22 0.49
CA ARG A 437 -2.24 -11.95 -0.27
C ARG A 437 -2.31 -13.41 0.14
N LEU A 438 -1.17 -14.08 0.26
CA LEU A 438 -1.07 -15.47 0.68
C LEU A 438 -1.51 -15.64 2.14
N ARG A 439 -1.21 -14.69 3.02
CA ARG A 439 -1.72 -14.67 4.40
C ARG A 439 -3.24 -14.55 4.43
N ALA A 440 -3.81 -13.63 3.64
CA ALA A 440 -5.26 -13.48 3.54
C ALA A 440 -5.93 -14.74 2.99
N LEU A 441 -5.36 -15.35 1.94
CA LEU A 441 -5.83 -16.63 1.37
C LEU A 441 -5.79 -17.77 2.40
N LYS A 442 -4.70 -17.90 3.16
CA LYS A 442 -4.58 -18.88 4.25
C LYS A 442 -5.65 -18.68 5.32
N ALA A 443 -5.89 -17.44 5.72
CA ALA A 443 -6.88 -17.13 6.72
C ALA A 443 -8.31 -17.41 6.21
N GLU A 444 -8.60 -17.10 4.95
CA GLU A 444 -9.87 -17.41 4.28
C GLU A 444 -10.11 -18.92 4.16
N VAL A 445 -9.09 -19.69 3.75
CA VAL A 445 -9.13 -21.16 3.76
C VAL A 445 -9.36 -21.70 5.16
N GLY A 446 -8.68 -21.14 6.16
CA GLY A 446 -8.87 -21.49 7.57
C GLY A 446 -10.32 -21.29 8.02
N ASP A 447 -10.94 -20.16 7.65
CA ASP A 447 -12.35 -19.90 7.97
C ASP A 447 -13.28 -20.94 7.31
N LEU A 448 -13.04 -21.29 6.04
CA LEU A 448 -13.82 -22.33 5.34
C LEU A 448 -13.71 -23.69 6.05
N VAL A 449 -12.52 -24.07 6.47
CA VAL A 449 -12.28 -25.31 7.24
C VAL A 449 -13.06 -25.29 8.55
N MET A 450 -13.06 -24.17 9.27
CA MET A 450 -13.80 -24.04 10.52
C MET A 450 -15.33 -24.09 10.32
N PHE A 451 -15.84 -23.54 9.22
CA PHE A 451 -17.24 -23.72 8.85
C PHE A 451 -17.60 -25.19 8.62
N GLU A 452 -16.75 -25.96 7.95
CA GLU A 452 -16.98 -27.40 7.74
C GLU A 452 -16.99 -28.18 9.06
N VAL A 453 -16.13 -27.82 10.02
CA VAL A 453 -16.17 -28.39 11.37
C VAL A 453 -17.50 -28.08 12.08
N CYS A 454 -17.98 -26.83 11.99
CA CYS A 454 -19.27 -26.43 12.57
C CYS A 454 -20.43 -27.17 11.92
N MET A 455 -20.41 -27.31 10.59
CA MET A 455 -21.41 -28.08 9.82
C MET A 455 -21.42 -29.55 10.23
N GLU A 456 -20.25 -30.14 10.49
CA GLU A 456 -20.17 -31.51 10.97
C GLU A 456 -20.85 -31.66 12.34
N MET A 457 -20.54 -30.78 13.29
CA MET A 457 -21.17 -30.80 14.62
C MET A 457 -22.69 -30.63 14.51
N TYR A 458 -23.14 -29.71 13.66
CA TYR A 458 -24.57 -29.48 13.40
C TYR A 458 -25.28 -30.74 12.90
N ILE A 459 -24.71 -31.42 11.90
CA ILE A 459 -25.26 -32.66 11.36
C ILE A 459 -25.27 -33.76 12.43
N ALA A 460 -24.20 -33.88 13.22
CA ALA A 460 -24.12 -34.87 14.30
C ALA A 460 -25.20 -34.63 15.37
N LEU A 461 -25.38 -33.39 15.82
CA LEU A 461 -26.41 -33.03 16.80
C LEU A 461 -27.82 -33.22 16.25
N ALA A 462 -28.10 -32.80 15.02
CA ALA A 462 -29.40 -33.00 14.39
C ALA A 462 -29.78 -34.50 14.35
N ARG A 463 -28.82 -35.37 14.00
CA ARG A 463 -29.01 -36.82 14.02
C ARG A 463 -29.25 -37.37 15.43
N GLN A 464 -28.49 -36.89 16.42
CA GLN A 464 -28.70 -37.28 17.83
C GLN A 464 -30.10 -36.88 18.34
N PHE A 465 -30.63 -35.78 17.83
CA PHE A 465 -31.99 -35.30 18.11
C PHE A 465 -33.09 -36.01 17.31
N GLY A 466 -32.75 -37.01 16.50
CA GLY A 466 -33.72 -37.81 15.77
C GLY A 466 -34.08 -37.26 14.38
N TYR A 467 -33.39 -36.22 13.89
CA TYR A 467 -33.54 -35.79 12.51
C TYR A 467 -32.85 -36.77 11.55
N SER A 468 -33.63 -37.44 10.71
CA SER A 468 -33.15 -38.38 9.69
C SER A 468 -33.21 -37.81 8.27
N GLY A 469 -33.62 -36.55 8.10
CA GLY A 469 -33.73 -35.90 6.80
C GLY A 469 -32.38 -35.49 6.21
N HIS A 470 -32.39 -35.12 4.93
CA HIS A 470 -31.21 -34.54 4.28
C HIS A 470 -31.07 -33.06 4.68
N VAL A 471 -29.87 -32.61 5.06
CA VAL A 471 -29.62 -31.21 5.41
C VAL A 471 -29.47 -30.43 4.12
N SER A 472 -30.52 -29.84 3.55
CA SER A 472 -30.45 -29.17 2.24
C SER A 472 -29.45 -28.00 2.16
N LEU A 473 -29.10 -27.58 0.93
CA LEU A 473 -28.27 -26.40 0.64
C LEU A 473 -28.74 -25.15 1.42
N ALA A 474 -30.06 -24.92 1.42
CA ALA A 474 -30.66 -23.77 2.08
C ALA A 474 -30.46 -23.83 3.60
N ILE A 475 -30.56 -25.02 4.20
CA ILE A 475 -30.35 -25.20 5.65
C ILE A 475 -28.89 -24.94 6.01
N GLY A 476 -27.93 -25.46 5.23
CA GLY A 476 -26.51 -25.18 5.45
C GLY A 476 -26.16 -23.70 5.32
N GLN A 477 -26.74 -23.00 4.33
CA GLN A 477 -26.57 -21.56 4.16
C GLN A 477 -27.12 -20.77 5.34
N GLN A 478 -28.29 -21.14 5.87
CA GLN A 478 -28.86 -20.49 7.05
C GLN A 478 -27.95 -20.59 8.27
N LEU A 479 -27.35 -21.77 8.50
CA LEU A 479 -26.38 -21.93 9.57
C LEU A 479 -25.16 -21.03 9.34
N ARG A 480 -24.56 -21.07 8.14
CA ARG A 480 -23.39 -20.24 7.83
C ARG A 480 -23.66 -18.76 8.01
N VAL A 481 -24.80 -18.24 7.56
CA VAL A 481 -25.18 -16.82 7.77
C VAL A 481 -25.26 -16.49 9.27
N ALA A 482 -25.84 -17.37 10.08
CA ALA A 482 -25.91 -17.16 11.52
C ALA A 482 -24.53 -17.20 12.20
N LEU A 483 -23.68 -18.16 11.83
CA LEU A 483 -22.31 -18.25 12.34
C LEU A 483 -21.46 -17.06 11.90
N SER A 484 -21.59 -16.63 10.64
CA SER A 484 -20.96 -15.41 10.15
C SER A 484 -21.41 -14.18 10.95
N ALA A 485 -22.71 -14.05 11.26
CA ALA A 485 -23.21 -12.94 12.06
C ALA A 485 -22.63 -12.90 13.49
N ILE A 486 -22.39 -14.07 14.10
CA ILE A 486 -21.73 -14.18 15.40
C ILE A 486 -20.27 -13.75 15.30
N MET A 487 -19.59 -14.18 14.24
CA MET A 487 -18.19 -13.82 14.04
C MET A 487 -18.06 -12.32 13.69
N GLY A 488 -18.99 -11.73 12.93
CA GLY A 488 -19.01 -10.34 12.43
C GLY A 488 -18.81 -10.27 10.90
N ASP A 489 -18.34 -9.15 10.36
CA ASP A 489 -18.14 -9.00 8.90
C ASP A 489 -16.71 -9.27 8.38
N ALA A 490 -15.73 -9.46 9.27
CA ALA A 490 -14.34 -9.69 8.85
C ALA A 490 -14.11 -11.09 8.22
N VAL A 491 -13.33 -11.17 7.15
CA VAL A 491 -12.83 -12.43 6.57
C VAL A 491 -11.39 -12.63 7.04
N GLY A 492 -10.97 -13.89 7.25
CA GLY A 492 -9.59 -14.22 7.59
C GLY A 492 -9.29 -14.03 9.07
N ARG A 493 -10.16 -14.56 9.94
CA ARG A 493 -10.13 -14.29 11.39
C ARG A 493 -9.06 -15.07 12.14
N GLY A 494 -8.56 -16.11 11.50
CA GLY A 494 -7.59 -17.03 12.08
C GLY A 494 -8.21 -17.99 13.10
N PRO A 495 -7.58 -19.14 13.37
CA PRO A 495 -8.13 -20.20 14.23
C PRO A 495 -8.48 -19.74 15.64
N GLN A 496 -7.72 -18.79 16.20
CA GLN A 496 -7.90 -18.31 17.56
C GLN A 496 -9.25 -17.61 17.75
N GLN A 497 -9.69 -16.81 16.77
CA GLN A 497 -10.97 -16.10 16.87
C GLN A 497 -12.16 -17.08 16.91
N TRP A 498 -12.06 -18.22 16.22
CA TRP A 498 -13.08 -19.27 16.27
C TRP A 498 -13.15 -19.94 17.64
N VAL A 499 -12.00 -20.15 18.28
CA VAL A 499 -11.94 -20.70 19.64
C VAL A 499 -12.49 -19.68 20.65
N VAL A 500 -12.20 -18.40 20.51
CA VAL A 500 -12.74 -17.33 21.38
C VAL A 500 -14.27 -17.30 21.31
N ASN A 501 -14.85 -17.44 20.12
CA ASN A 501 -16.31 -17.40 19.91
C ASN A 501 -17.00 -18.77 20.05
N SER A 502 -16.26 -19.83 20.44
CA SER A 502 -16.77 -21.22 20.49
C SER A 502 -18.04 -21.39 21.32
N GLU A 503 -18.20 -20.64 22.41
CA GLU A 503 -19.39 -20.70 23.25
C GLU A 503 -20.65 -20.20 22.52
N ALA A 504 -20.56 -19.02 21.89
CA ALA A 504 -21.66 -18.46 21.10
C ALA A 504 -21.97 -19.33 19.87
N LEU A 505 -20.94 -19.84 19.20
CA LEU A 505 -21.08 -20.71 18.04
C LEU A 505 -21.75 -22.05 18.40
N SER A 506 -21.28 -22.71 19.45
CA SER A 506 -21.84 -24.01 19.88
C SER A 506 -23.30 -23.88 20.34
N LEU A 507 -23.65 -22.79 21.02
CA LEU A 507 -25.03 -22.47 21.37
C LEU A 507 -25.92 -22.31 20.13
N GLU A 508 -25.45 -21.56 19.12
CA GLU A 508 -26.22 -21.35 17.90
C GLU A 508 -26.39 -22.62 17.08
N ILE A 509 -25.34 -23.44 16.97
CA ILE A 509 -25.39 -24.77 16.33
C ILE A 509 -26.41 -25.65 17.04
N LEU A 510 -26.35 -25.71 18.38
CA LEU A 510 -27.26 -26.50 19.20
C LEU A 510 -28.72 -26.06 19.02
N ARG A 511 -28.94 -24.74 19.02
CA ARG A 511 -30.27 -24.12 18.82
C ARG A 511 -30.86 -24.48 17.46
N GLN A 512 -30.09 -24.32 16.39
CA GLN A 512 -30.58 -24.64 15.04
C GLN A 512 -30.80 -26.15 14.85
N ALA A 513 -29.91 -27.00 15.38
CA ALA A 513 -30.05 -28.44 15.27
C ALA A 513 -31.31 -28.94 16.00
N SER A 514 -31.60 -28.39 17.18
CA SER A 514 -32.82 -28.71 17.95
C SER A 514 -34.10 -28.31 17.20
N ARG A 515 -34.09 -27.13 16.58
CA ARG A 515 -35.21 -26.66 15.74
C ARG A 515 -35.42 -27.54 14.52
N LEU A 516 -34.33 -27.95 13.86
CA LEU A 516 -34.41 -28.84 12.71
C LEU A 516 -35.04 -30.19 13.07
N ALA A 517 -34.74 -30.70 14.28
CA ALA A 517 -35.31 -31.94 14.80
C ALA A 517 -36.70 -31.80 15.44
N GLY A 518 -37.26 -30.57 15.53
CA GLY A 518 -38.57 -30.33 16.14
C GLY A 518 -38.61 -30.49 17.67
N ILE A 519 -37.46 -30.39 18.35
CA ILE A 519 -37.36 -30.50 19.80
C ILE A 519 -37.66 -29.13 20.45
N SER A 520 -38.57 -29.11 21.44
CA SER A 520 -38.86 -27.92 22.26
C SER A 520 -37.64 -27.53 23.10
N SER A 521 -37.38 -26.23 23.19
CA SER A 521 -36.13 -25.70 23.71
C SER A 521 -36.14 -25.50 25.23
N ASP A 522 -36.45 -26.56 25.98
CA ASP A 522 -36.24 -26.58 27.43
C ASP A 522 -34.75 -26.85 27.69
N TYR A 523 -33.95 -25.78 27.71
CA TYR A 523 -32.50 -25.83 27.75
C TYR A 523 -31.96 -26.17 29.14
N SER A 524 -31.20 -27.28 29.26
CA SER A 524 -30.35 -27.55 30.42
C SER A 524 -28.97 -26.92 30.25
N PHE A 525 -28.47 -26.27 31.30
CA PHE A 525 -27.14 -25.67 31.36
C PHE A 525 -26.01 -26.68 31.06
N ASP A 526 -26.18 -27.92 31.49
CA ASP A 526 -25.19 -28.99 31.32
C ASP A 526 -24.90 -29.30 29.83
N ARG A 527 -25.94 -29.25 28.99
CA ARG A 527 -25.80 -29.53 27.54
C ARG A 527 -25.05 -28.42 26.79
N MET A 528 -25.02 -27.20 27.31
CA MET A 528 -24.31 -26.08 26.67
C MET A 528 -22.81 -26.18 26.89
N ALA A 529 -22.37 -26.51 28.10
CA ALA A 529 -20.97 -26.73 28.42
C ALA A 529 -20.39 -27.90 27.61
N ASP A 530 -21.14 -29.02 27.53
CA ASP A 530 -20.76 -30.19 26.75
C ASP A 530 -20.67 -29.87 25.25
N ALA A 531 -21.62 -29.09 24.71
CA ALA A 531 -21.60 -28.68 23.30
C ALA A 531 -20.39 -27.80 22.98
N ASN A 532 -20.05 -26.84 23.83
CA ASN A 532 -18.88 -25.99 23.65
C ASN A 532 -17.58 -26.80 23.72
N GLN A 533 -17.46 -27.69 24.70
CA GLN A 533 -16.30 -28.56 24.82
C GLN A 533 -16.15 -29.48 23.59
N ASN A 534 -17.25 -30.04 23.10
CA ASN A 534 -17.25 -30.85 21.88
C ASN A 534 -16.78 -30.03 20.66
N LEU A 535 -17.32 -28.82 20.46
CA LEU A 535 -16.90 -27.95 19.36
C LEU A 535 -15.40 -27.65 19.39
N ARG A 536 -14.84 -27.35 20.57
CA ARG A 536 -13.40 -27.12 20.75
C ARG A 536 -12.57 -28.34 20.40
N VAL A 537 -12.99 -29.53 20.84
CA VAL A 537 -12.34 -30.81 20.49
C VAL A 537 -12.39 -31.03 18.97
N LEU A 538 -13.52 -30.77 18.33
CA LEU A 538 -13.66 -30.89 16.88
C LEU A 538 -12.75 -29.91 16.12
N PHE A 539 -12.63 -28.64 16.56
CA PHE A 539 -11.69 -27.69 15.94
C PHE A 539 -10.24 -28.19 15.99
N MET A 540 -9.82 -28.81 17.10
CA MET A 540 -8.46 -29.33 17.24
C MET A 540 -8.21 -30.60 16.40
N HIS A 541 -9.16 -31.53 16.36
CA HIS A 541 -8.91 -32.86 15.77
C HIS A 541 -9.44 -33.03 14.34
N ARG A 542 -10.39 -32.20 13.89
CA ARG A 542 -11.05 -32.36 12.58
C ARG A 542 -10.68 -31.31 11.55
N SER A 543 -10.02 -30.23 11.96
CA SER A 543 -9.55 -29.17 11.05
C SER A 543 -8.65 -29.72 9.93
N ALA A 544 -7.64 -30.54 10.26
CA ALA A 544 -6.76 -31.15 9.26
C ALA A 544 -7.50 -32.06 8.27
N TYR A 545 -8.50 -32.82 8.75
CA TYR A 545 -9.33 -33.67 7.91
C TYR A 545 -10.14 -32.85 6.89
N HIS A 546 -10.79 -31.77 7.35
CA HIS A 546 -11.57 -30.90 6.47
C HIS A 546 -10.68 -30.06 5.54
N ALA A 547 -9.49 -29.66 5.99
CA ALA A 547 -8.49 -29.01 5.15
C ALA A 547 -8.06 -29.91 3.98
N GLY A 548 -7.73 -31.19 4.25
CA GLY A 548 -7.36 -32.14 3.19
C GLY A 548 -8.51 -32.44 2.21
N ARG A 549 -9.77 -32.46 2.68
CA ARG A 549 -10.94 -32.59 1.79
C ARG A 549 -11.12 -31.36 0.90
N LEU A 550 -10.96 -30.17 1.46
CA LEU A 550 -11.08 -28.92 0.72
C LEU A 550 -9.96 -28.77 -0.31
N GLU A 551 -8.72 -29.13 0.06
CA GLU A 551 -7.57 -29.21 -0.84
C GLU A 551 -7.86 -30.16 -2.01
N ALA A 552 -8.32 -31.38 -1.73
CA ALA A 552 -8.64 -32.37 -2.77
C ALA A 552 -9.75 -31.90 -3.73
N SER A 553 -10.65 -31.03 -3.28
CA SER A 553 -11.70 -30.44 -4.12
C SER A 553 -11.20 -29.26 -4.97
N LEU A 554 -10.20 -28.52 -4.50
CA LEU A 554 -9.70 -27.30 -5.16
C LEU A 554 -8.52 -27.56 -6.07
N LEU A 555 -7.60 -28.45 -5.68
CA LEU A 555 -6.38 -28.74 -6.43
C LEU A 555 -6.64 -29.10 -7.90
N PRO A 556 -7.62 -29.95 -8.26
CA PRO A 556 -7.92 -30.24 -9.66
C PRO A 556 -8.36 -29.01 -10.46
N GLN A 557 -9.13 -28.11 -9.84
CA GLN A 557 -9.58 -26.86 -10.48
C GLN A 557 -8.40 -25.91 -10.69
N ILE A 558 -7.53 -25.77 -9.68
CA ILE A 558 -6.32 -24.94 -9.75
C ILE A 558 -5.38 -25.46 -10.85
N LEU A 559 -5.12 -26.78 -10.89
CA LEU A 559 -4.27 -27.39 -11.93
C LEU A 559 -4.85 -27.20 -13.33
N ALA A 560 -6.17 -27.37 -13.51
CA ALA A 560 -6.83 -27.14 -14.79
C ALA A 560 -6.77 -25.66 -15.22
N ASN A 561 -6.86 -24.73 -14.27
CA ASN A 561 -6.70 -23.30 -14.55
C ASN A 561 -5.24 -22.95 -14.87
N VAL A 562 -4.27 -23.54 -14.16
CA VAL A 562 -2.84 -23.37 -14.45
C VAL A 562 -2.51 -23.86 -15.85
N ASP A 563 -3.08 -24.98 -16.26
CA ASP A 563 -2.93 -25.52 -17.61
C ASP A 563 -3.51 -24.57 -18.67
N ARG A 564 -4.78 -24.15 -18.47
CA ARG A 564 -5.48 -23.25 -19.40
C ARG A 564 -4.75 -21.93 -19.61
N HIS A 565 -4.14 -21.38 -18.55
CA HIS A 565 -3.56 -20.05 -18.56
C HIS A 565 -2.03 -20.02 -18.59
N GLY A 566 -1.37 -21.19 -18.59
CA GLY A 566 0.08 -21.30 -18.49
C GLY A 566 0.83 -20.52 -19.57
N THR A 567 0.26 -20.43 -20.77
CA THR A 567 0.82 -19.70 -21.93
C THR A 567 0.11 -18.38 -22.26
N SER A 568 -0.93 -17.98 -21.52
CA SER A 568 -1.68 -16.75 -21.77
C SER A 568 -0.84 -15.49 -21.51
N SER A 569 -1.13 -14.36 -22.16
CA SER A 569 -0.45 -13.10 -21.85
C SER A 569 -0.74 -12.65 -20.41
N PRO A 570 0.09 -11.80 -19.78
CA PRO A 570 -0.25 -11.20 -18.47
C PRO A 570 -1.60 -10.47 -18.47
N VAL A 571 -1.95 -9.79 -19.57
CA VAL A 571 -3.24 -9.10 -19.72
C VAL A 571 -4.40 -10.08 -19.78
N ASP A 572 -4.25 -11.21 -20.48
CA ASP A 572 -5.27 -12.27 -20.49
C ASP A 572 -5.40 -12.93 -19.12
N LEU A 573 -4.29 -13.17 -18.43
CA LEU A 573 -4.28 -13.70 -17.07
C LEU A 573 -5.07 -12.79 -16.13
N PHE A 574 -4.77 -11.49 -16.17
CA PHE A 574 -5.48 -10.45 -15.43
C PHE A 574 -6.99 -10.45 -15.76
N THR A 575 -7.33 -10.42 -17.05
CA THR A 575 -8.70 -10.29 -17.52
C THR A 575 -9.57 -11.49 -17.14
N ASN A 576 -8.99 -12.70 -17.13
CA ASN A 576 -9.73 -13.93 -16.87
C ASN A 576 -9.75 -14.35 -15.40
N LEU A 577 -8.69 -14.07 -14.63
CA LEU A 577 -8.55 -14.58 -13.26
C LEU A 577 -8.78 -13.56 -12.16
N VAL A 578 -8.67 -12.26 -12.44
CA VAL A 578 -8.96 -11.22 -11.44
C VAL A 578 -10.45 -10.92 -11.47
N SER A 579 -11.16 -11.17 -10.38
CA SER A 579 -12.59 -10.92 -10.26
C SER A 579 -12.94 -9.43 -10.46
N ILE A 580 -14.09 -9.16 -11.08
CA ILE A 580 -14.67 -7.82 -11.13
C ILE A 580 -15.38 -7.61 -9.78
N SER A 581 -15.00 -6.57 -9.03
CA SER A 581 -15.73 -6.17 -7.82
C SER A 581 -17.25 -6.14 -8.09
N PRO A 582 -18.11 -6.64 -7.20
CA PRO A 582 -19.55 -6.78 -7.43
C PRO A 582 -20.34 -5.44 -7.42
N SER A 583 -19.71 -4.32 -7.81
CA SER A 583 -20.38 -3.02 -7.96
C SER A 583 -21.16 -2.88 -9.28
N MET A 584 -21.15 -3.90 -10.15
CA MET A 584 -21.96 -3.95 -11.37
C MET A 584 -22.69 -5.29 -11.47
N PRO A 585 -23.97 -5.31 -11.89
CA PRO A 585 -24.74 -6.54 -12.00
C PRO A 585 -24.13 -7.44 -13.10
N PRO A 586 -24.00 -8.77 -12.87
CA PRO A 586 -23.50 -9.66 -13.91
C PRO A 586 -24.51 -9.78 -15.05
N LEU A 587 -24.02 -9.78 -16.29
CA LEU A 587 -24.82 -10.23 -17.45
C LEU A 587 -25.14 -11.73 -17.31
N PRO A 588 -26.30 -12.18 -17.82
CA PRO A 588 -26.73 -13.56 -17.68
C PRO A 588 -25.90 -14.49 -18.59
N THR A 589 -25.08 -15.35 -18.00
CA THR A 589 -24.39 -16.43 -18.73
C THR A 589 -25.28 -17.68 -18.77
N ILE A 590 -25.59 -18.15 -19.98
CA ILE A 590 -26.40 -19.34 -20.23
C ILE A 590 -25.57 -20.60 -19.88
N SER A 591 -26.00 -21.36 -18.88
CA SER A 591 -25.43 -22.67 -18.55
C SER A 591 -25.94 -23.75 -19.50
N ARG A 592 -25.03 -24.62 -19.96
CA ARG A 592 -25.33 -25.83 -20.75
C ARG A 592 -25.27 -27.06 -19.82
N PRO A 593 -26.20 -28.03 -19.90
CA PRO A 593 -26.22 -29.15 -18.96
C PRO A 593 -25.24 -30.25 -19.37
N GLY A 594 -24.36 -30.64 -18.46
CA GLY A 594 -23.53 -31.84 -18.54
C GLY A 594 -23.79 -32.71 -17.31
N ILE A 595 -24.18 -33.96 -17.55
CA ILE A 595 -24.50 -34.97 -16.54
C ILE A 595 -23.21 -35.71 -16.19
N THR A 596 -22.77 -35.65 -14.93
CA THR A 596 -21.93 -36.68 -14.30
C THR A 596 -22.07 -36.62 -12.77
N ASP A 597 -22.35 -37.78 -12.17
CA ASP A 597 -22.57 -38.00 -10.74
C ASP A 597 -21.39 -37.51 -9.86
N THR A 598 -21.65 -36.51 -9.01
CA THR A 598 -20.73 -36.07 -7.94
C THR A 598 -21.50 -35.97 -6.63
N PHE A 599 -21.61 -37.09 -5.91
CA PHE A 599 -22.51 -37.28 -4.76
C PHE A 599 -21.98 -36.78 -3.41
N ALA A 600 -21.16 -35.71 -3.34
CA ALA A 600 -20.57 -35.28 -2.05
C ALA A 600 -20.66 -33.79 -1.67
N PHE A 601 -21.23 -32.90 -2.49
CA PHE A 601 -21.26 -31.45 -2.17
C PHE A 601 -22.52 -30.71 -2.66
N ALA A 602 -23.69 -31.35 -2.61
CA ALA A 602 -24.96 -30.74 -3.04
C ALA A 602 -25.41 -29.51 -2.19
N HIS A 603 -24.62 -29.07 -1.21
CA HIS A 603 -24.88 -27.92 -0.32
C HIS A 603 -24.06 -26.66 -0.64
N LEU A 604 -23.52 -26.52 -1.87
CA LEU A 604 -22.48 -25.53 -2.14
C LEU A 604 -22.67 -24.54 -3.31
N HIS A 605 -23.86 -24.23 -3.85
CA HIS A 605 -23.91 -23.34 -5.04
C HIS A 605 -23.31 -21.91 -4.87
N PRO A 606 -23.49 -21.19 -3.75
CA PRO A 606 -22.75 -19.94 -3.50
C PRO A 606 -21.26 -20.17 -3.18
N GLU A 607 -20.91 -21.39 -2.78
CA GLU A 607 -19.52 -21.77 -2.48
C GLU A 607 -18.77 -22.23 -3.71
N THR A 608 -19.42 -22.74 -4.75
CA THR A 608 -18.72 -22.99 -6.02
C THR A 608 -18.15 -21.69 -6.56
N VAL A 609 -18.87 -20.57 -6.43
CA VAL A 609 -18.38 -19.25 -6.84
C VAL A 609 -17.19 -18.79 -5.98
N LYS A 610 -17.26 -18.93 -4.64
CA LYS A 610 -16.15 -18.59 -3.74
C LYS A 610 -14.93 -19.50 -3.91
N LEU A 611 -15.15 -20.79 -4.13
CA LEU A 611 -14.10 -21.78 -4.38
C LEU A 611 -13.46 -21.55 -5.75
N THR A 612 -14.24 -21.18 -6.76
CA THR A 612 -13.70 -20.75 -8.06
C THR A 612 -12.91 -19.45 -7.94
N ASP A 613 -13.37 -18.46 -7.17
CA ASP A 613 -12.60 -17.23 -6.89
C ASP A 613 -11.27 -17.54 -6.19
N LEU A 614 -11.32 -18.38 -5.16
CA LEU A 614 -10.12 -18.84 -4.44
C LEU A 614 -9.16 -19.57 -5.39
N ALA A 615 -9.67 -20.48 -6.21
CA ALA A 615 -8.87 -21.19 -7.20
C ALA A 615 -8.23 -20.22 -8.21
N ASN A 616 -8.98 -19.23 -8.72
CA ASN A 616 -8.49 -18.22 -9.65
C ASN A 616 -7.39 -17.36 -9.03
N ARG A 617 -7.56 -16.90 -7.78
CA ARG A 617 -6.57 -16.11 -7.04
C ARG A 617 -5.28 -16.90 -6.81
N ILE A 618 -5.39 -18.17 -6.40
CA ILE A 618 -4.23 -19.05 -6.21
C ILE A 618 -3.53 -19.31 -7.55
N THR A 619 -4.28 -19.63 -8.60
CA THR A 619 -3.73 -19.82 -9.95
C THR A 619 -2.99 -18.57 -10.43
N HIS A 620 -3.57 -17.38 -10.25
CA HIS A 620 -2.95 -16.14 -10.70
C HIS A 620 -1.60 -15.90 -10.02
N ILE A 621 -1.57 -15.95 -8.68
CA ILE A 621 -0.31 -15.82 -7.91
C ILE A 621 0.71 -16.86 -8.37
N THR A 622 0.28 -18.12 -8.52
CA THR A 622 1.16 -19.23 -8.92
C THR A 622 1.80 -18.99 -10.29
N ILE A 623 1.00 -18.61 -11.31
CA ILE A 623 1.52 -18.38 -12.67
C ILE A 623 2.43 -17.16 -12.71
N LEU A 624 2.01 -16.03 -12.14
CA LEU A 624 2.80 -14.79 -12.20
C LEU A 624 4.14 -14.99 -11.48
N HIS A 625 4.11 -15.56 -10.28
CA HIS A 625 5.31 -15.89 -9.51
C HIS A 625 6.22 -16.85 -10.28
N TRP A 626 5.68 -17.94 -10.84
CA TRP A 626 6.47 -18.89 -11.61
C TRP A 626 7.14 -18.25 -12.82
N ARG A 627 6.44 -17.35 -13.52
CA ARG A 627 6.98 -16.66 -14.69
C ARG A 627 8.18 -15.80 -14.34
N VAL A 628 8.21 -15.18 -13.17
CA VAL A 628 9.32 -14.34 -12.69
C VAL A 628 10.41 -15.20 -12.06
N TRP A 629 10.08 -15.94 -11.00
CA TRP A 629 11.04 -16.64 -10.14
C TRP A 629 11.40 -18.05 -10.59
N GLY A 630 10.57 -18.71 -11.41
CA GLY A 630 10.86 -20.02 -12.01
C GLY A 630 12.29 -20.12 -12.56
N PRO A 631 12.66 -19.29 -13.56
CA PRO A 631 14.00 -19.32 -14.14
C PRO A 631 15.09 -18.69 -13.25
N ILE A 632 14.74 -17.94 -12.20
CA ILE A 632 15.71 -17.26 -11.32
C ILE A 632 16.10 -18.16 -10.14
N ALA A 633 15.15 -18.90 -9.58
CA ALA A 633 15.30 -19.55 -8.29
C ALA A 633 14.89 -21.03 -8.25
N TYR A 634 14.12 -21.57 -9.21
CA TYR A 634 13.58 -22.93 -9.09
C TYR A 634 14.12 -23.89 -10.16
N VAL A 635 14.20 -23.44 -11.41
CA VAL A 635 14.74 -24.22 -12.51
C VAL A 635 16.23 -23.96 -12.59
N GLN A 636 17.04 -24.98 -12.33
CA GLN A 636 18.48 -24.93 -12.62
C GLN A 636 18.72 -25.55 -14.00
N ASP A 637 19.43 -24.86 -14.87
CA ASP A 637 19.91 -25.45 -16.11
C ASP A 637 20.97 -26.52 -15.76
N ASP A 638 20.71 -27.76 -16.16
CA ASP A 638 21.62 -28.92 -15.99
C ASP A 638 22.99 -28.73 -16.66
N GLU A 639 23.22 -27.62 -17.40
CA GLU A 639 24.50 -27.33 -18.05
C GLU A 639 25.67 -27.18 -17.05
N SER A 640 25.40 -26.84 -15.80
CA SER A 640 26.44 -26.67 -14.78
C SER A 640 26.92 -27.99 -14.13
N GLN A 641 26.20 -29.10 -14.31
CA GLN A 641 26.63 -30.43 -13.83
C GLN A 641 27.38 -31.24 -14.91
N ASN A 642 27.10 -31.03 -16.20
CA ASN A 642 27.80 -31.71 -17.29
C ASN A 642 29.21 -31.16 -17.58
N ALA A 643 29.54 -29.95 -17.12
CA ALA A 643 30.89 -29.38 -17.27
C ALA A 643 31.93 -29.92 -16.25
N ARG A 644 31.53 -30.75 -15.29
CA ARG A 644 32.42 -31.35 -14.27
C ARG A 644 32.57 -32.87 -14.39
N GLY A 645 31.99 -33.49 -15.43
CA GLY A 645 31.90 -34.94 -15.59
C GLY A 645 32.91 -35.61 -16.53
N ASP A 646 33.70 -34.85 -17.31
CA ASP A 646 34.66 -35.43 -18.26
C ASP A 646 36.11 -35.17 -17.84
N SER A 647 36.53 -35.83 -16.76
CA SER A 647 37.95 -36.04 -16.47
C SER A 647 38.18 -37.46 -15.96
N ALA A 648 38.11 -38.44 -16.87
CA ALA A 648 38.60 -39.77 -16.59
C ALA A 648 39.25 -40.41 -17.85
N SER A 649 40.58 -40.49 -17.78
CA SER A 649 41.44 -41.57 -18.31
C SER A 649 41.48 -41.85 -19.81
N ILE A 650 42.54 -41.34 -20.48
CA ILE A 650 43.12 -41.95 -21.69
C ILE A 650 44.63 -42.18 -21.42
N PRO A 651 45.18 -43.39 -21.62
CA PRO A 651 46.59 -43.70 -21.36
C PRO A 651 47.49 -43.28 -22.55
N PRO A 652 48.80 -43.05 -22.35
CA PRO A 652 49.65 -42.47 -23.39
C PRO A 652 50.28 -43.55 -24.28
N PRO A 653 50.57 -43.23 -25.55
CA PRO A 653 51.72 -43.84 -26.20
C PRO A 653 52.60 -42.86 -27.00
N ARG A 654 53.90 -42.91 -26.65
CA ARG A 654 55.13 -42.95 -27.50
C ARG A 654 55.26 -42.00 -28.72
N GLN A 655 56.28 -41.14 -28.67
CA GLN A 655 57.08 -40.66 -29.83
C GLN A 655 58.23 -41.66 -30.12
N PRO A 656 59.11 -41.53 -31.18
CA PRO A 656 59.21 -40.63 -32.37
C PRO A 656 59.39 -41.49 -33.68
N PRO A 657 59.87 -41.06 -34.90
CA PRO A 657 60.65 -39.86 -35.29
C PRO A 657 60.22 -39.14 -36.59
N GLY A 658 60.92 -38.05 -36.90
CA GLY A 658 60.53 -37.03 -37.88
C GLY A 658 60.92 -37.29 -39.35
N ASN A 659 60.51 -36.36 -40.21
CA ASN A 659 61.24 -35.91 -41.40
C ASN A 659 60.60 -34.64 -42.01
N ALA A 660 61.39 -34.01 -42.87
CA ALA A 660 61.38 -32.62 -43.31
C ALA A 660 60.39 -32.24 -44.44
N GLU A 661 60.42 -30.92 -44.76
CA GLU A 661 60.12 -30.23 -46.04
C GLU A 661 58.67 -29.76 -46.30
N GLN A 662 58.42 -28.43 -46.23
CA GLN A 662 58.32 -27.42 -47.34
C GLN A 662 56.86 -27.35 -47.88
N GLU A 663 56.23 -26.23 -48.23
CA GLU A 663 56.58 -24.84 -48.50
C GLU A 663 55.27 -24.02 -48.68
N ALA A 664 55.35 -22.68 -48.50
CA ALA A 664 54.55 -21.63 -49.17
C ALA A 664 53.01 -21.55 -48.89
N SER A 665 52.33 -20.39 -48.86
CA SER A 665 52.68 -18.98 -49.00
C SER A 665 51.44 -18.12 -48.66
N VAL A 666 51.68 -16.90 -48.19
CA VAL A 666 50.74 -15.81 -47.91
C VAL A 666 50.41 -15.04 -49.20
N PRO A 667 49.30 -14.28 -49.23
CA PRO A 667 49.37 -12.93 -49.79
C PRO A 667 48.77 -11.86 -48.85
N ALA A 668 49.35 -10.67 -48.97
CA ALA A 668 49.17 -9.49 -48.12
C ALA A 668 48.51 -8.31 -48.86
N SER A 669 48.26 -7.24 -48.09
CA SER A 669 47.87 -5.86 -48.46
C SER A 669 46.35 -5.61 -48.54
N MET A 670 45.81 -4.49 -48.02
CA MET A 670 46.34 -3.13 -48.06
C MET A 670 46.17 -2.34 -46.74
N ARG A 671 47.16 -1.47 -46.49
CA ARG A 671 47.17 -0.35 -45.52
C ARG A 671 46.93 0.97 -46.26
N THR A 672 46.26 1.91 -45.61
CA THR A 672 46.45 3.39 -45.65
C THR A 672 45.64 3.94 -44.46
N GLY A 673 46.01 4.94 -43.66
CA GLY A 673 47.14 5.85 -43.53
C GLY A 673 46.89 6.71 -42.26
N GLU A 674 47.99 7.18 -41.65
CA GLU A 674 48.25 8.01 -40.45
C GLU A 674 47.46 9.35 -40.30
N PRO A 675 47.63 10.20 -39.23
CA PRO A 675 48.74 10.25 -38.26
C PRO A 675 48.41 10.48 -36.76
N LEU A 676 49.48 10.28 -35.98
CA LEU A 676 49.72 10.60 -34.57
C LEU A 676 49.95 12.12 -34.38
N GLU A 677 49.49 12.69 -33.26
CA GLU A 677 50.11 13.87 -32.66
C GLU A 677 50.28 13.70 -31.14
N SER A 678 51.38 14.27 -30.67
CA SER A 678 52.10 14.04 -29.41
C SER A 678 51.94 15.20 -28.42
N GLY A 679 52.06 14.94 -27.12
CA GLY A 679 52.44 15.98 -26.14
C GLY A 679 52.25 15.62 -24.66
N GLN A 680 53.37 15.21 -24.01
CA GLN A 680 53.88 15.63 -22.68
C GLN A 680 52.90 15.84 -21.49
N GLU A 681 53.11 15.41 -20.24
CA GLU A 681 54.17 14.76 -19.45
C GLU A 681 53.55 14.47 -18.02
N PRO A 682 54.25 13.99 -16.95
CA PRO A 682 53.90 12.73 -16.27
C PRO A 682 53.52 12.85 -14.76
N HIS A 683 53.49 11.69 -14.06
CA HIS A 683 53.53 11.45 -12.60
C HIS A 683 52.17 11.49 -11.84
N VAL A 684 51.79 10.57 -10.93
CA VAL A 684 52.44 9.48 -10.16
C VAL A 684 51.41 8.37 -9.89
N ARG A 685 51.81 7.09 -9.99
CA ARG A 685 51.10 5.93 -9.43
C ARG A 685 51.45 5.80 -7.94
N HIS A 686 50.46 5.72 -7.06
CA HIS A 686 50.67 5.09 -5.75
C HIS A 686 50.08 3.67 -5.76
N HIS A 687 50.99 2.72 -5.60
CA HIS A 687 50.70 1.33 -5.30
C HIS A 687 50.19 1.18 -3.87
N SER A 688 49.29 0.21 -3.75
CA SER A 688 48.81 -0.50 -2.57
C SER A 688 49.90 -0.84 -1.57
N LEU A 689 49.55 -0.82 -0.28
CA LEU A 689 50.18 -1.66 0.74
C LEU A 689 49.18 -1.93 1.89
N GLN A 690 49.03 -3.24 2.13
CA GLN A 690 48.57 -3.96 3.34
C GLN A 690 47.08 -4.03 3.67
#